data_AF-A0ABD2A525-F1
#
_entry.id   AF-A0ABD2A525-F1
#
_cell.length_a   1.000
_cell.length_b   1.000
_cell.length_c   1.000
_cell.angle_alpha   90.00
_cell.angle_beta   90.00
_cell.angle_gamma   90.00
#
_symmetry.space_group_name_H-M   'P 1'
#
loop_
_entity.id
_entity.type
_entity.pdbx_description
1 polymer ?
#
loop_
_entity_poly.entity_id
_entity_poly.type
_entity_poly.pdbx_seq_one_letter_code
_entity_poly.pdbx_strand_id
1 'polypeptide(L)'
;MAPNLFGTSASLFLEASQQNLIQEKSTTEKTSTPKLDTQKSLRSKSKYKWNIVWRNVIAFLYLHISAVYGFYLCFTGAKLCTIIYTFLIGFCGAFGVTAGAHRLWAHKSYKAKWPMRVILMICQTIAFQNHIYEWVRDHRVHHKFTDTDADPHNAQRGFFFSHIGWLMLKKHPDVIKKGAMIDMSDIEKDPVVVWQRRLYIVLMPLFCFIIPTWIPWHFWGERPMYAWYLTLFRYTLSLNLTWLVNSAAHIWGMKPFDRSISPTDSYSVGIAAFGEGWHNYHHVFPWDYKAAELGNYKVNFTTAIIDGFAKLGWAYDLKTASAEMIQKRAARTGDSSRYKLIEDQHEHTHNDTVWGWDDSDMISEDIQETRILNKLSVVMIKNLHKTAALFLEEPQQDVFHEKSTTQEESSSISNLQKSRKSESKYKSKIVWKNVIIFLYFHISAVYGAYLFLTVAKWYTIIFCLFTLYSGLFGITAGAHRLWTHKSYKAKWPMRVILMICQTIAFQNHIYEWVRDHRVHHKYTDTDADPHNAKRGFFFSHIGWLMVKKHPDVIKRGATIDMSDLEEDPVVVWQRKFYIILMPLLCFIIPTWIPYYFWGEQAIYSWYLTIFRYTTALNITWLVNSAAHIWGMKPYDRYISSTDSYSVGITALGEGWHNYHHVFPWDYKASELSNYSVNFTTAVIDGFAKLGWAYDLKTVSPEMIQKRATRTGDGTKYQLINDEYEHTSNNVVWGWDDRDMIPEDIQDARILNKLSVDMIKNLHKTAALFLEEPQQDVFHEKSTTQEESSSISNLQKSRKSESKYKSKIVWKNVIIFLYFHISAVYGAYLFLTVAKWYTIIFCLFTLYSGLFGITAGAHRLWTHKSYKAKWPMRVILMICQTIAFQNHIYEWVRDHRVHHKYTDTDADPHNAKRGFFFSHIGWLMVKKHPDVIKRGATIDMSDLEEDPVVVWQRKFYIILMPLLCFIIPTWIPYYFWGEQAIYSWYLTIFRYTTTLNITWLVNSAAHIWGMKPYDRYISSTDSYSVGITALGEGWHNYHHVFPWDYKASELSNYSVNFTTAVIDGFAKLGWAYDLKTVSPEMIQKRATRTGDGTKYQLINDEYEHTSNNVVWGWDDRDMIPEDIQDARILNKRN
;
A
#
# COMPACT_ATOMS: atom_id res chain seq x y z
N MET A 1 -57.04 -0.14 40.15
CA MET A 1 -56.11 0.72 40.93
C MET A 1 -54.71 0.14 40.79
N ALA A 2 -53.71 1.03 40.71
CA ALA A 2 -52.26 0.82 40.51
C ALA A 2 -51.80 0.47 39.06
N PRO A 3 -50.63 1.00 38.61
CA PRO A 3 -50.39 1.43 37.23
C PRO A 3 -49.38 0.55 36.48
N ASN A 4 -49.62 0.34 35.18
CA ASN A 4 -48.67 -0.31 34.29
C ASN A 4 -47.53 0.65 33.90
N LEU A 5 -46.38 0.43 34.53
CA LEU A 5 -45.06 0.85 34.08
C LEU A 5 -44.70 0.08 32.79
N PHE A 6 -44.21 0.80 31.77
CA PHE A 6 -43.53 0.38 30.52
C PHE A 6 -44.15 1.05 29.27
N GLY A 7 -43.87 2.35 29.10
CA GLY A 7 -44.01 3.04 27.82
C GLY A 7 -42.86 2.64 26.89
N THR A 8 -43.18 2.00 25.78
CA THR A 8 -42.21 1.49 24.80
C THR A 8 -41.52 2.63 24.06
N SER A 9 -40.18 2.65 24.11
CA SER A 9 -39.28 3.70 23.61
C SER A 9 -39.15 3.80 22.07
N ALA A 10 -39.87 2.98 21.31
CA ALA A 10 -39.78 2.93 19.85
C ALA A 10 -40.75 3.93 19.17
N SER A 11 -41.92 4.24 19.75
CA SER A 11 -42.89 5.18 19.14
C SER A 11 -42.43 6.64 19.07
N LEU A 12 -41.29 6.97 19.71
CA LEU A 12 -40.86 8.33 20.00
C LEU A 12 -40.26 9.12 18.82
N PHE A 13 -39.92 8.50 17.69
CA PHE A 13 -39.39 9.20 16.51
C PHE A 13 -40.39 9.27 15.33
N LEU A 14 -41.26 8.28 15.18
CA LEU A 14 -42.23 8.21 14.07
C LEU A 14 -43.40 9.19 14.20
N GLU A 15 -43.82 9.54 15.43
CA GLU A 15 -44.96 10.45 15.62
C GLU A 15 -44.67 11.91 15.23
N ALA A 16 -43.40 12.34 15.20
CA ALA A 16 -43.07 13.71 14.77
C ALA A 16 -43.19 13.91 13.24
N SER A 17 -43.12 12.84 12.44
CA SER A 17 -43.26 12.93 10.98
C SER A 17 -44.71 12.77 10.49
N GLN A 18 -45.63 12.29 11.34
CA GLN A 18 -47.00 11.91 10.95
C GLN A 18 -48.11 12.85 11.42
N GLN A 19 -47.83 13.89 12.20
CA GLN A 19 -48.86 14.87 12.56
C GLN A 19 -49.08 15.90 11.44
N ASN A 20 -50.02 15.60 10.52
CA ASN A 20 -50.95 16.53 9.87
C ASN A 20 -51.87 15.79 8.89
N LEU A 21 -52.92 15.15 9.40
CA LEU A 21 -54.08 14.70 8.62
C LEU A 21 -55.34 14.86 9.48
N ILE A 22 -55.75 16.10 9.75
CA ILE A 22 -57.15 16.40 10.07
C ILE A 22 -57.57 17.56 9.18
N GLN A 23 -58.47 17.24 8.28
CA GLN A 23 -59.09 18.08 7.27
C GLN A 23 -60.21 18.88 7.97
N GLU A 24 -60.11 20.20 8.02
CA GLU A 24 -61.29 21.05 8.26
C GLU A 24 -61.89 21.43 6.90
N LYS A 25 -63.08 20.89 6.65
CA LYS A 25 -63.98 21.26 5.56
C LYS A 25 -64.59 22.63 5.85
N SER A 26 -64.55 23.52 4.87
CA SER A 26 -65.54 24.59 4.71
C SER A 26 -65.64 25.01 3.24
N THR A 27 -66.85 24.88 2.71
CA THR A 27 -67.45 25.39 1.46
C THR A 27 -67.23 26.90 1.29
N THR A 28 -67.20 27.55 0.12
CA THR A 28 -68.22 27.62 -0.97
C THR A 28 -67.67 28.51 -2.12
N GLU A 29 -68.28 28.40 -3.29
CA GLU A 29 -68.07 29.06 -4.59
C GLU A 29 -67.83 30.59 -4.62
N LYS A 30 -67.05 31.09 -5.61
CA LYS A 30 -67.55 31.78 -6.83
C LYS A 30 -66.43 32.32 -7.73
N THR A 31 -66.74 32.28 -9.03
CA THR A 31 -66.01 32.72 -10.23
C THR A 31 -65.70 34.22 -10.27
N SER A 32 -64.49 34.61 -10.73
CA SER A 32 -64.23 35.70 -11.69
C SER A 32 -62.72 35.97 -11.88
N THR A 33 -62.31 36.17 -13.13
CA THR A 33 -61.02 36.73 -13.58
C THR A 33 -61.27 38.09 -14.25
N PRO A 34 -60.25 38.92 -14.57
CA PRO A 34 -59.15 39.42 -13.73
C PRO A 34 -59.05 40.97 -13.85
N LYS A 35 -58.41 41.67 -12.89
CA LYS A 35 -57.84 43.01 -13.18
C LYS A 35 -56.49 43.19 -12.47
N LEU A 36 -55.52 43.50 -13.31
CA LEU A 36 -54.18 43.98 -12.99
C LEU A 36 -54.32 45.31 -12.24
N ASP A 37 -53.75 45.41 -11.04
CA ASP A 37 -53.23 46.68 -10.56
C ASP A 37 -51.86 46.44 -9.94
N THR A 38 -50.89 47.05 -10.60
CA THR A 38 -49.46 46.89 -10.32
C THR A 38 -49.06 47.97 -9.33
N GLN A 39 -48.12 47.63 -8.42
CA GLN A 39 -47.37 48.55 -7.56
C GLN A 39 -48.07 49.12 -6.31
N LYS A 40 -48.14 48.28 -5.26
CA LYS A 40 -47.73 48.63 -3.87
C LYS A 40 -47.83 47.41 -2.95
N SER A 41 -46.86 46.48 -3.02
CA SER A 41 -46.62 45.50 -1.95
C SER A 41 -45.23 44.86 -2.09
N LEU A 42 -44.19 45.69 -2.04
CA LEU A 42 -42.82 45.22 -1.77
C LEU A 42 -42.49 45.60 -0.33
N ARG A 43 -42.99 44.82 0.64
CA ARG A 43 -42.40 44.57 1.98
C ARG A 43 -43.40 43.86 2.88
N SER A 44 -43.19 42.56 3.05
CA SER A 44 -43.35 41.80 4.30
C SER A 44 -43.40 40.31 3.94
N LYS A 45 -42.27 39.70 3.57
CA LYS A 45 -42.14 38.25 3.78
C LYS A 45 -42.13 38.05 5.30
N SER A 46 -43.25 37.58 5.84
CA SER A 46 -43.38 37.16 7.24
C SER A 46 -42.15 36.33 7.64
N LYS A 47 -41.44 36.75 8.68
CA LYS A 47 -40.27 36.04 9.20
C LYS A 47 -40.75 34.71 9.77
N TYR A 48 -40.39 33.58 9.15
CA TYR A 48 -40.83 32.25 9.58
C TYR A 48 -40.54 32.03 11.07
N LYS A 49 -41.55 31.61 11.84
CA LYS A 49 -41.42 31.34 13.28
C LYS A 49 -40.97 29.89 13.50
N TRP A 50 -39.78 29.74 14.04
CA TRP A 50 -39.20 28.44 14.41
C TRP A 50 -40.02 27.74 15.51
N ASN A 51 -40.36 26.48 15.27
CA ASN A 51 -41.07 25.63 16.23
C ASN A 51 -40.14 24.51 16.71
N ILE A 52 -39.62 24.63 17.94
CA ILE A 52 -38.70 23.67 18.55
C ILE A 52 -39.43 22.40 18.98
N VAL A 53 -38.87 21.26 18.65
CA VAL A 53 -39.30 19.93 19.07
C VAL A 53 -38.44 19.51 20.27
N TRP A 54 -38.83 19.93 21.47
CA TRP A 54 -38.05 19.75 22.71
C TRP A 54 -37.67 18.29 23.02
N ARG A 55 -38.53 17.33 22.63
CA ARG A 55 -38.22 15.90 22.73
C ARG A 55 -36.92 15.54 22.00
N ASN A 56 -36.74 16.06 20.79
CA ASN A 56 -35.55 15.78 19.98
C ASN A 56 -34.31 16.45 20.60
N VAL A 57 -34.46 17.67 21.12
CA VAL A 57 -33.39 18.40 21.82
C VAL A 57 -32.86 17.57 23.00
N ILE A 58 -33.76 17.07 23.85
CA ILE A 58 -33.39 16.25 25.02
C ILE A 58 -32.73 14.93 24.58
N ALA A 59 -33.26 14.27 23.55
CA ALA A 59 -32.69 13.03 23.03
C ALA A 59 -31.27 13.23 22.47
N PHE A 60 -31.03 14.30 21.70
CA PHE A 60 -29.70 14.62 21.20
C PHE A 60 -28.75 15.01 22.32
N LEU A 61 -29.20 15.72 23.34
CA LEU A 61 -28.38 16.03 24.51
C LEU A 61 -27.92 14.76 25.22
N TYR A 62 -28.84 13.83 25.51
CA TYR A 62 -28.50 12.53 26.10
C TYR A 62 -27.52 11.75 25.22
N LEU A 63 -27.78 11.71 23.91
CA LEU A 63 -26.98 10.97 22.95
C LEU A 63 -25.53 11.49 22.87
N HIS A 64 -25.33 12.82 22.86
CA HIS A 64 -24.00 13.42 22.77
C HIS A 64 -23.23 13.31 24.08
N ILE A 65 -23.88 13.50 25.24
CA ILE A 65 -23.25 13.28 26.55
C ILE A 65 -22.80 11.82 26.67
N SER A 66 -23.67 10.88 26.30
CA SER A 66 -23.37 9.45 26.33
C SER A 66 -22.24 9.07 25.37
N ALA A 67 -22.14 9.73 24.21
CA ALA A 67 -21.07 9.52 23.27
C ALA A 67 -19.71 10.03 23.77
N VAL A 68 -19.67 11.19 24.44
CA VAL A 68 -18.44 11.68 25.09
C VAL A 68 -17.97 10.67 26.15
N TYR A 69 -18.90 10.12 26.92
CA TYR A 69 -18.57 9.07 27.89
C TYR A 69 -18.09 7.77 27.21
N GLY A 70 -18.75 7.33 26.14
CA GLY A 70 -18.32 6.17 25.36
C GLY A 70 -16.92 6.36 24.74
N PHE A 71 -16.61 7.55 24.24
CA PHE A 71 -15.27 7.88 23.76
C PHE A 71 -14.22 7.81 24.87
N TYR A 72 -14.52 8.35 26.04
CA TYR A 72 -13.66 8.22 27.22
C TYR A 72 -13.41 6.75 27.60
N LEU A 73 -14.43 5.88 27.52
CA LEU A 73 -14.31 4.46 27.81
C LEU A 73 -13.39 3.71 26.84
N CYS A 74 -13.26 4.16 25.58
CA CYS A 74 -12.30 3.58 24.62
C CYS A 74 -10.85 3.62 25.14
N PHE A 75 -10.49 4.58 26.00
CA PHE A 75 -9.13 4.72 26.51
C PHE A 75 -8.95 4.22 27.95
N THR A 76 -10.05 4.03 28.67
CA THR A 76 -10.00 3.81 30.13
C THR A 76 -10.48 2.45 30.58
N GLY A 77 -11.23 1.70 29.76
CA GLY A 77 -11.70 0.39 30.19
C GLY A 77 -12.34 -0.54 29.17
N ALA A 78 -12.76 -0.06 28.01
CA ALA A 78 -13.33 -0.93 26.98
C ALA A 78 -12.28 -1.91 26.44
N LYS A 79 -12.67 -3.17 26.19
CA LYS A 79 -11.78 -4.16 25.58
C LYS A 79 -11.45 -3.76 24.14
N LEU A 80 -10.23 -4.07 23.70
CA LEU A 80 -9.78 -3.76 22.35
C LEU A 80 -10.68 -4.36 21.26
N CYS A 81 -11.17 -5.59 21.46
CA CYS A 81 -12.12 -6.24 20.55
C CYS A 81 -13.45 -5.48 20.46
N THR A 82 -13.96 -4.93 21.57
CA THR A 82 -15.16 -4.07 21.57
C THR A 82 -14.90 -2.79 20.77
N ILE A 83 -13.75 -2.14 20.97
CA ILE A 83 -13.39 -0.92 20.23
C ILE A 83 -13.34 -1.19 18.73
N ILE A 84 -12.64 -2.25 18.30
CA ILE A 84 -12.55 -2.65 16.89
C ILE A 84 -13.96 -2.93 16.33
N TYR A 85 -14.76 -3.73 17.05
CA TYR A 85 -16.13 -4.05 16.65
C TYR A 85 -17.01 -2.80 16.52
N THR A 86 -16.91 -1.85 17.44
CA THR A 86 -17.63 -0.57 17.41
C THR A 86 -17.32 0.21 16.12
N PHE A 87 -16.06 0.31 15.72
CA PHE A 87 -15.70 0.96 14.44
C PHE A 87 -16.16 0.17 13.21
N LEU A 88 -16.08 -1.17 13.24
CA LEU A 88 -16.58 -2.01 12.15
C LEU A 88 -18.09 -1.87 11.94
N ILE A 89 -18.88 -1.81 13.01
CA ILE A 89 -20.33 -1.57 12.90
C ILE A 89 -20.62 -0.13 12.43
N GLY A 90 -19.83 0.85 12.87
CA GLY A 90 -19.91 2.21 12.35
C GLY A 90 -19.63 2.27 10.84
N PHE A 91 -18.64 1.50 10.38
CA PHE A 91 -18.31 1.34 8.97
C PHE A 91 -19.48 0.76 8.17
N CYS A 92 -20.11 -0.31 8.66
CA CYS A 92 -21.30 -0.87 8.04
C CYS A 92 -22.44 0.16 7.92
N GLY A 93 -22.66 0.96 8.97
CA GLY A 93 -23.64 2.04 8.96
C GLY A 93 -23.35 3.08 7.87
N ALA A 94 -22.11 3.59 7.83
CA ALA A 94 -21.70 4.56 6.83
C ALA A 94 -21.89 4.03 5.40
N PHE A 95 -21.47 2.79 5.14
CA PHE A 95 -21.63 2.16 3.82
C PHE A 95 -23.10 2.00 3.41
N GLY A 96 -24.00 1.70 4.36
CA GLY A 96 -25.44 1.62 4.11
C GLY A 96 -26.06 2.97 3.71
N VAL A 97 -25.55 4.07 4.27
CA VAL A 97 -25.97 5.43 3.89
C VAL A 97 -25.39 5.80 2.53
N THR A 98 -24.07 5.69 2.35
CA THR A 98 -23.39 6.17 1.14
C THR A 98 -23.67 5.31 -0.09
N ALA A 99 -23.38 4.00 -0.06
CA ALA A 99 -23.64 3.14 -1.21
C ALA A 99 -25.13 2.83 -1.38
N GLY A 100 -25.88 2.76 -0.29
CA GLY A 100 -27.30 2.43 -0.27
C GLY A 100 -28.21 3.65 -0.43
N ALA A 101 -28.56 4.29 0.69
CA ALA A 101 -29.56 5.36 0.74
C ALA A 101 -29.29 6.47 -0.28
N HIS A 102 -28.03 6.87 -0.39
CA HIS A 102 -27.57 7.97 -1.22
C HIS A 102 -27.39 7.55 -2.69
N ARG A 103 -26.34 6.81 -3.02
CA ARG A 103 -25.97 6.58 -4.42
C ARG A 103 -26.89 5.62 -5.16
N LEU A 104 -27.39 4.57 -4.50
CA LEU A 104 -28.28 3.57 -5.11
C LEU A 104 -29.73 4.06 -5.17
N TRP A 105 -30.33 4.36 -4.02
CA TRP A 105 -31.77 4.66 -3.95
C TRP A 105 -32.07 6.14 -4.24
N ALA A 106 -31.33 7.10 -3.69
CA ALA A 106 -31.64 8.51 -3.95
C ALA A 106 -31.29 8.93 -5.38
N HIS A 107 -30.10 8.55 -5.87
CA HIS A 107 -29.61 9.03 -7.18
C HIS A 107 -29.69 8.05 -8.34
N LYS A 108 -30.00 6.76 -8.09
CA LYS A 108 -30.06 5.71 -9.13
C LYS A 108 -28.77 5.61 -9.98
N SER A 109 -27.64 5.96 -9.38
CA SER A 109 -26.35 6.04 -10.07
C SER A 109 -25.80 4.68 -10.52
N TYR A 110 -26.30 3.59 -9.93
CA TYR A 110 -26.06 2.21 -10.35
C TYR A 110 -27.26 1.32 -10.00
N LYS A 111 -27.25 0.07 -10.47
CA LYS A 111 -28.24 -0.96 -10.12
C LYS A 111 -27.61 -2.07 -9.29
N ALA A 112 -28.37 -2.58 -8.34
CA ALA A 112 -27.93 -3.66 -7.44
C ALA A 112 -28.89 -4.86 -7.51
N LYS A 113 -28.33 -6.06 -7.49
CA LYS A 113 -29.09 -7.31 -7.32
C LYS A 113 -29.61 -7.43 -5.89
N TRP A 114 -30.61 -8.30 -5.71
CA TRP A 114 -31.30 -8.45 -4.42
C TRP A 114 -30.37 -8.74 -3.22
N PRO A 115 -29.27 -9.52 -3.30
CA PRO A 115 -28.42 -9.76 -2.14
C PRO A 115 -27.74 -8.48 -1.63
N MET A 116 -27.21 -7.68 -2.56
CA MET A 116 -26.58 -6.39 -2.23
C MET A 116 -27.60 -5.41 -1.67
N ARG A 117 -28.82 -5.35 -2.25
CA ARG A 117 -29.90 -4.48 -1.74
C ARG A 117 -30.29 -4.81 -0.30
N VAL A 118 -30.38 -6.10 0.05
CA VAL A 118 -30.69 -6.53 1.42
C VAL A 118 -29.55 -6.17 2.39
N ILE A 119 -28.29 -6.40 1.99
CA ILE A 119 -27.13 -6.01 2.81
C ILE A 119 -27.12 -4.51 3.07
N LEU A 120 -27.26 -3.70 2.01
CA LEU A 120 -27.30 -2.24 2.11
C LEU A 120 -28.46 -1.75 2.97
N MET A 121 -29.61 -2.41 2.91
CA MET A 121 -30.77 -2.08 3.75
C MET A 121 -30.49 -2.37 5.24
N ILE A 122 -29.87 -3.50 5.57
CA ILE A 122 -29.47 -3.81 6.95
C ILE A 122 -28.43 -2.79 7.43
N CYS A 123 -27.40 -2.53 6.63
CA CYS A 123 -26.39 -1.52 6.88
C CYS A 123 -26.99 -0.12 7.11
N GLN A 124 -27.96 0.31 6.29
CA GLN A 124 -28.64 1.59 6.45
C GLN A 124 -29.47 1.62 7.74
N THR A 125 -30.09 0.49 8.10
CA THR A 125 -30.85 0.36 9.35
C THR A 125 -29.95 0.46 10.59
N ILE A 126 -28.70 -0.04 10.52
CA ILE A 126 -27.67 0.16 11.55
C ILE A 126 -27.34 1.65 11.73
N ALA A 127 -27.35 2.42 10.64
CA ALA A 127 -27.01 3.85 10.67
C ALA A 127 -28.07 4.73 11.36
N PHE A 128 -29.32 4.25 11.43
CA PHE A 128 -30.47 4.95 12.02
C PHE A 128 -30.58 6.42 11.56
N GLN A 129 -30.70 6.64 10.25
CA GLN A 129 -30.95 7.95 9.66
C GLN A 129 -32.31 7.98 8.96
N ASN A 130 -33.38 7.64 9.69
CA ASN A 130 -34.71 7.32 9.14
C ASN A 130 -34.71 6.12 8.17
N HIS A 131 -35.90 5.62 7.84
CA HIS A 131 -36.02 4.56 6.84
C HIS A 131 -35.67 5.11 5.45
N ILE A 132 -35.19 4.23 4.55
CA ILE A 132 -34.66 4.60 3.23
C ILE A 132 -35.63 5.51 2.46
N TYR A 133 -36.94 5.22 2.49
CA TYR A 133 -37.95 6.03 1.80
C TYR A 133 -37.95 7.51 2.20
N GLU A 134 -37.85 7.82 3.50
CA GLU A 134 -37.90 9.21 3.98
C GLU A 134 -36.57 9.91 3.73
N TRP A 135 -35.46 9.20 3.96
CA TRP A 135 -34.12 9.71 3.67
C TRP A 135 -34.00 10.09 2.18
N VAL A 136 -34.42 9.19 1.28
CA VAL A 136 -34.39 9.43 -0.18
C VAL A 136 -35.26 10.62 -0.57
N ARG A 137 -36.49 10.72 -0.04
CA ARG A 137 -37.36 11.86 -0.32
C ARG A 137 -36.70 13.17 0.09
N ASP A 138 -36.24 13.25 1.34
CA ASP A 138 -35.63 14.48 1.87
C ASP A 138 -34.34 14.84 1.08
N HIS A 139 -33.54 13.84 0.69
CA HIS A 139 -32.31 14.05 -0.09
C HIS A 139 -32.60 14.52 -1.52
N ARG A 140 -33.61 13.96 -2.20
CA ARG A 140 -34.04 14.43 -3.53
C ARG A 140 -34.56 15.87 -3.49
N VAL A 141 -35.31 16.22 -2.44
CA VAL A 141 -35.76 17.62 -2.20
C VAL A 141 -34.56 18.54 -1.98
N HIS A 142 -33.58 18.09 -1.20
CA HIS A 142 -32.35 18.86 -0.95
C HIS A 142 -31.61 19.19 -2.26
N HIS A 143 -31.44 18.24 -3.18
CA HIS A 143 -30.80 18.53 -4.48
C HIS A 143 -31.64 19.46 -5.38
N LYS A 144 -32.95 19.21 -5.46
CA LYS A 144 -33.83 19.97 -6.37
C LYS A 144 -34.07 21.40 -5.91
N PHE A 145 -33.98 21.65 -4.60
CA PHE A 145 -34.27 22.97 -4.02
C PHE A 145 -33.18 23.44 -3.05
N THR A 146 -31.93 23.08 -3.33
CA THR A 146 -30.76 23.37 -2.48
C THR A 146 -30.75 24.81 -2.01
N ASP A 147 -30.47 25.02 -0.72
CA ASP A 147 -30.36 26.33 -0.09
C ASP A 147 -31.63 27.21 -0.08
N THR A 148 -32.77 26.68 -0.50
CA THR A 148 -34.06 27.37 -0.39
C THR A 148 -34.80 26.99 0.90
N ASP A 149 -35.94 27.60 1.16
CA ASP A 149 -36.82 27.21 2.28
C ASP A 149 -37.44 25.80 2.13
N ALA A 150 -37.31 25.19 0.94
CA ALA A 150 -37.71 23.81 0.68
C ALA A 150 -36.58 22.79 0.95
N ASP A 151 -35.33 23.22 1.09
CA ASP A 151 -34.22 22.36 1.51
C ASP A 151 -34.37 21.99 3.00
N PRO A 152 -34.49 20.69 3.36
CA PRO A 152 -34.63 20.25 4.74
C PRO A 152 -33.51 20.73 5.67
N HIS A 153 -32.29 20.89 5.14
CA HIS A 153 -31.10 21.27 5.90
C HIS A 153 -30.38 22.46 5.25
N ASN A 154 -31.17 23.44 4.79
CA ASN A 154 -30.72 24.68 4.18
C ASN A 154 -29.50 25.32 4.89
N ALA A 155 -28.35 25.30 4.20
CA ALA A 155 -27.09 25.81 4.74
C ALA A 155 -27.05 27.34 4.88
N GLN A 156 -27.90 28.10 4.17
CA GLN A 156 -28.02 29.55 4.33
C GLN A 156 -28.51 29.95 5.73
N ARG A 157 -29.14 29.02 6.46
CA ARG A 157 -29.55 29.24 7.86
C ARG A 157 -28.42 29.01 8.88
N GLY A 158 -27.21 28.74 8.39
CA GLY A 158 -25.98 28.63 9.16
C GLY A 158 -25.61 27.20 9.55
N PHE A 159 -24.33 27.01 9.90
CA PHE A 159 -23.73 25.71 10.21
C PHE A 159 -24.53 24.89 11.22
N PHE A 160 -24.95 25.50 12.34
CA PHE A 160 -25.69 24.77 13.37
C PHE A 160 -27.02 24.21 12.84
N PHE A 161 -27.74 24.99 12.03
CA PHE A 161 -29.01 24.56 11.46
C PHE A 161 -28.82 23.37 10.51
N SER A 162 -27.91 23.48 9.55
CA SER A 162 -27.66 22.42 8.56
C SER A 162 -26.98 21.18 9.16
N HIS A 163 -26.24 21.32 10.25
CA HIS A 163 -25.59 20.19 10.94
C HIS A 163 -26.58 19.38 11.79
N ILE A 164 -27.30 20.00 12.72
CA ILE A 164 -28.18 19.28 13.66
C ILE A 164 -29.49 20.03 13.98
N GLY A 165 -29.49 21.36 13.86
CA GLY A 165 -30.63 22.19 14.25
C GLY A 165 -31.92 21.86 13.50
N TRP A 166 -31.83 21.50 12.22
CA TRP A 166 -32.99 21.11 11.42
C TRP A 166 -33.75 19.88 11.97
N LEU A 167 -33.06 18.98 12.69
CA LEU A 167 -33.65 17.82 13.36
C LEU A 167 -34.33 18.18 14.70
N MET A 168 -34.06 19.36 15.23
CA MET A 168 -34.65 19.87 16.49
C MET A 168 -35.87 20.76 16.25
N LEU A 169 -36.26 20.99 15.00
CA LEU A 169 -37.28 21.93 14.58
C LEU A 169 -38.33 21.23 13.71
N LYS A 170 -39.56 21.74 13.70
CA LYS A 170 -40.53 21.31 12.69
C LYS A 170 -40.04 21.76 11.31
N LYS A 171 -40.16 20.88 10.30
CA LYS A 171 -39.81 21.17 8.90
C LYS A 171 -40.56 22.42 8.41
N HIS A 172 -39.90 23.21 7.58
CA HIS A 172 -40.55 24.36 6.93
C HIS A 172 -41.69 23.85 6.02
N PRO A 173 -42.84 24.57 5.91
CA PRO A 173 -43.95 24.14 5.07
C PRO A 173 -43.56 23.85 3.62
N ASP A 174 -42.57 24.57 3.09
CA ASP A 174 -42.11 24.37 1.71
C ASP A 174 -41.38 23.04 1.51
N VAL A 175 -40.71 22.50 2.54
CA VAL A 175 -40.12 21.15 2.50
C VAL A 175 -41.21 20.11 2.24
N ILE A 176 -42.37 20.27 2.88
CA ILE A 176 -43.51 19.35 2.75
C ILE A 176 -44.17 19.52 1.38
N LYS A 177 -44.46 20.78 0.99
CA LYS A 177 -45.13 21.08 -0.29
C LYS A 177 -44.30 20.66 -1.49
N LYS A 178 -43.00 20.98 -1.50
CA LYS A 178 -42.09 20.63 -2.59
C LYS A 178 -41.69 19.16 -2.54
N GLY A 179 -41.59 18.57 -1.36
CA GLY A 179 -41.37 17.12 -1.20
C GLY A 179 -42.48 16.25 -1.76
N ALA A 180 -43.72 16.75 -1.79
CA ALA A 180 -44.83 16.05 -2.44
C ALA A 180 -44.75 16.07 -3.97
N MET A 181 -43.89 16.92 -4.56
CA MET A 181 -43.68 17.02 -6.02
C MET A 181 -42.55 16.11 -6.52
N ILE A 182 -41.77 15.51 -5.62
CA ILE A 182 -40.68 14.59 -5.99
C ILE A 182 -41.26 13.22 -6.33
N ASP A 183 -40.89 12.68 -7.50
CA ASP A 183 -41.24 11.30 -7.85
C ASP A 183 -40.55 10.32 -6.90
N MET A 184 -41.34 9.44 -6.29
CA MET A 184 -40.90 8.38 -5.38
C MET A 184 -41.37 6.99 -5.83
N SER A 185 -41.97 6.89 -7.03
CA SER A 185 -42.61 5.67 -7.54
C SER A 185 -41.62 4.50 -7.71
N ASP A 186 -40.35 4.81 -7.96
CA ASP A 186 -39.26 3.82 -8.02
C ASP A 186 -38.98 3.19 -6.66
N ILE A 187 -39.05 3.98 -5.59
CA ILE A 187 -38.82 3.51 -4.21
C ILE A 187 -40.04 2.74 -3.69
N GLU A 188 -41.25 3.14 -4.09
CA GLU A 188 -42.49 2.41 -3.76
C GLU A 188 -42.55 1.03 -4.42
N LYS A 189 -41.91 0.87 -5.58
CA LYS A 189 -41.80 -0.41 -6.29
C LYS A 189 -40.66 -1.29 -5.78
N ASP A 190 -39.76 -0.77 -4.94
CA ASP A 190 -38.65 -1.54 -4.37
C ASP A 190 -39.14 -2.37 -3.15
N PRO A 191 -39.28 -3.71 -3.26
CA PRO A 191 -39.80 -4.53 -2.17
C PRO A 191 -38.90 -4.53 -0.93
N VAL A 192 -37.59 -4.33 -1.08
CA VAL A 192 -36.64 -4.30 0.05
C VAL A 192 -36.85 -3.01 0.85
N VAL A 193 -37.02 -1.87 0.18
CA VAL A 193 -37.25 -0.59 0.85
C VAL A 193 -38.63 -0.55 1.51
N VAL A 194 -39.67 -1.02 0.82
CA VAL A 194 -41.02 -1.09 1.39
C VAL A 194 -41.07 -2.03 2.60
N TRP A 195 -40.38 -3.17 2.55
CA TRP A 195 -40.27 -4.08 3.68
C TRP A 195 -39.56 -3.43 4.87
N GLN A 196 -38.43 -2.76 4.62
CA GLN A 196 -37.72 -2.02 5.66
C GLN A 196 -38.63 -0.96 6.29
N ARG A 197 -39.32 -0.16 5.49
CA ARG A 197 -40.24 0.88 5.96
C ARG A 197 -41.34 0.32 6.85
N ARG A 198 -41.95 -0.81 6.47
CA ARG A 198 -43.03 -1.45 7.26
C ARG A 198 -42.55 -1.94 8.62
N LEU A 199 -41.33 -2.47 8.71
CA LEU A 199 -40.79 -3.06 9.94
C LEU A 199 -39.77 -2.16 10.65
N TYR A 200 -39.53 -0.94 10.16
CA TYR A 200 -38.43 -0.09 10.61
C TYR A 200 -38.41 0.12 12.12
N ILE A 201 -39.59 0.24 12.73
CA ILE A 201 -39.74 0.44 14.17
C ILE A 201 -39.22 -0.71 15.03
N VAL A 202 -39.18 -1.93 14.46
CA VAL A 202 -38.62 -3.13 15.09
C VAL A 202 -37.16 -3.31 14.68
N LEU A 203 -36.86 -3.13 13.40
CA LEU A 203 -35.52 -3.37 12.85
C LEU A 203 -34.49 -2.35 13.37
N MET A 204 -34.86 -1.07 13.48
CA MET A 204 -33.97 -0.01 13.93
C MET A 204 -33.41 -0.27 15.33
N PRO A 205 -34.21 -0.47 16.40
CA PRO A 205 -33.65 -0.69 17.73
C PRO A 205 -32.84 -1.97 17.79
N LEU A 206 -33.25 -3.00 17.04
CA LEU A 206 -32.55 -4.27 16.96
C LEU A 206 -31.14 -4.12 16.35
N PHE A 207 -31.03 -3.54 15.17
CA PHE A 207 -29.77 -3.44 14.43
C PHE A 207 -28.88 -2.28 14.87
N CYS A 208 -29.46 -1.14 15.27
CA CYS A 208 -28.67 0.00 15.69
C CYS A 208 -28.18 -0.13 17.13
N PHE A 209 -28.97 -0.69 18.05
CA PHE A 209 -28.65 -0.66 19.49
C PHE A 209 -28.50 -2.04 20.13
N ILE A 210 -29.49 -2.93 19.98
CA ILE A 210 -29.54 -4.19 20.72
C ILE A 210 -28.41 -5.14 20.28
N ILE A 211 -28.33 -5.47 18.99
CA ILE A 211 -27.32 -6.39 18.46
C ILE A 211 -25.90 -5.84 18.68
N PRO A 212 -25.60 -4.56 18.39
CA PRO A 212 -24.28 -4.00 18.64
C PRO A 212 -23.88 -3.95 20.12
N THR A 213 -24.83 -3.88 21.06
CA THR A 213 -24.55 -3.95 22.49
C THR A 213 -24.40 -5.41 22.97
N TRP A 214 -25.26 -6.29 22.47
CA TRP A 214 -25.32 -7.69 22.89
C TRP A 214 -24.10 -8.49 22.45
N ILE A 215 -23.59 -8.28 21.23
CA ILE A 215 -22.46 -9.05 20.71
C ILE A 215 -21.20 -8.89 21.59
N PRO A 216 -20.74 -7.67 21.91
CA PRO A 216 -19.57 -7.52 22.79
C PRO A 216 -19.76 -8.08 24.19
N TRP A 217 -20.96 -7.89 24.74
CA TRP A 217 -21.30 -8.42 26.05
C TRP A 217 -21.24 -9.95 26.07
N HIS A 218 -21.81 -10.62 25.05
CA HIS A 218 -21.95 -12.06 25.04
C HIS A 218 -20.68 -12.79 24.57
N PHE A 219 -20.08 -12.39 23.45
CA PHE A 219 -19.05 -13.19 22.78
C PHE A 219 -17.65 -13.04 23.35
N TRP A 220 -17.31 -11.86 23.90
CA TRP A 220 -16.00 -11.64 24.52
C TRP A 220 -16.09 -10.97 25.89
N GLY A 221 -17.26 -11.05 26.53
CA GLY A 221 -17.47 -10.71 27.93
C GLY A 221 -17.21 -9.23 28.25
N GLU A 222 -17.61 -8.31 27.39
CA GLU A 222 -17.60 -6.88 27.69
C GLU A 222 -18.62 -6.54 28.78
N ARG A 223 -18.37 -5.50 29.57
CA ARG A 223 -19.37 -4.99 30.52
C ARG A 223 -20.58 -4.45 29.75
N PRO A 224 -21.84 -4.83 30.09
CA PRO A 224 -23.04 -4.39 29.36
C PRO A 224 -23.12 -2.87 29.19
N MET A 225 -22.79 -2.11 30.25
CA MET A 225 -22.80 -0.65 30.20
C MET A 225 -21.72 -0.09 29.27
N TYR A 226 -20.55 -0.72 29.19
CA TYR A 226 -19.49 -0.28 28.27
C TYR A 226 -19.91 -0.54 26.83
N ALA A 227 -20.44 -1.72 26.54
CA ALA A 227 -20.97 -2.04 25.21
C ALA A 227 -22.09 -1.08 24.78
N TRP A 228 -22.97 -0.70 25.71
CA TRP A 228 -24.04 0.28 25.47
C TRP A 228 -23.50 1.68 25.13
N TYR A 229 -22.59 2.22 25.95
CA TYR A 229 -22.04 3.56 25.72
C TYR A 229 -21.12 3.63 24.48
N LEU A 230 -20.39 2.56 24.15
CA LEU A 230 -19.65 2.47 22.89
C LEU A 230 -20.59 2.39 21.68
N THR A 231 -21.73 1.71 21.82
CA THR A 231 -22.79 1.68 20.80
C THR A 231 -23.37 3.08 20.56
N LEU A 232 -23.66 3.84 21.62
CA LEU A 232 -24.10 5.23 21.53
C LEU A 232 -23.01 6.14 20.93
N PHE A 233 -21.76 5.99 21.36
CA PHE A 233 -20.62 6.71 20.78
C PHE A 233 -20.51 6.49 19.27
N ARG A 234 -20.54 5.24 18.80
CA ARG A 234 -20.50 4.95 17.35
C ARG A 234 -21.68 5.57 16.61
N TYR A 235 -22.90 5.49 17.16
CA TYR A 235 -24.06 6.07 16.50
C TYR A 235 -23.92 7.59 16.36
N THR A 236 -23.56 8.28 17.44
CA THR A 236 -23.34 9.73 17.45
C THR A 236 -22.21 10.15 16.51
N LEU A 237 -21.11 9.40 16.48
CA LEU A 237 -20.01 9.65 15.56
C LEU A 237 -20.48 9.52 14.11
N SER A 238 -21.19 8.43 13.78
CA SER A 238 -21.75 8.22 12.43
C SER A 238 -22.69 9.34 11.98
N LEU A 239 -23.53 9.85 12.89
CA LEU A 239 -24.42 10.98 12.62
C LEU A 239 -23.62 12.24 12.29
N ASN A 240 -22.70 12.65 13.17
CA ASN A 240 -21.92 13.87 12.98
C ASN A 240 -21.07 13.82 11.71
N LEU A 241 -20.49 12.65 11.38
CA LEU A 241 -19.75 12.45 10.14
C LEU A 241 -20.64 12.63 8.90
N THR A 242 -21.89 12.17 8.95
CA THR A 242 -22.85 12.40 7.86
C THR A 242 -23.29 13.86 7.80
N TRP A 243 -23.58 14.46 8.95
CA TRP A 243 -24.04 15.86 9.04
C TRP A 243 -22.98 16.88 8.64
N LEU A 244 -21.69 16.52 8.66
CA LEU A 244 -20.62 17.35 8.07
C LEU A 244 -20.80 17.53 6.57
N VAL A 245 -21.44 16.58 5.86
CA VAL A 245 -21.75 16.71 4.44
C VAL A 245 -22.77 17.84 4.25
N ASN A 246 -23.84 17.85 5.05
CA ASN A 246 -24.89 18.89 4.98
C ASN A 246 -24.39 20.27 5.42
N SER A 247 -23.41 20.34 6.34
CA SER A 247 -22.94 21.60 6.91
C SER A 247 -21.58 22.05 6.36
N ALA A 248 -20.50 21.35 6.69
CA ALA A 248 -19.16 21.74 6.29
C ALA A 248 -18.99 21.71 4.76
N ALA A 249 -19.54 20.69 4.09
CA ALA A 249 -19.43 20.57 2.64
C ALA A 249 -20.37 21.52 1.86
N HIS A 250 -21.17 22.35 2.52
CA HIS A 250 -21.91 23.47 1.89
C HIS A 250 -21.31 24.85 2.22
N ILE A 251 -20.36 24.93 3.15
CA ILE A 251 -19.86 26.21 3.67
C ILE A 251 -18.35 26.38 3.43
N TRP A 252 -17.56 25.32 3.55
CA TRP A 252 -16.09 25.39 3.53
C TRP A 252 -15.46 24.36 2.59
N GLY A 253 -14.93 24.84 1.47
CA GLY A 253 -14.17 24.05 0.52
C GLY A 253 -14.00 24.75 -0.82
N MET A 254 -13.56 24.00 -1.83
CA MET A 254 -13.38 24.50 -3.21
C MET A 254 -14.65 24.28 -4.04
N LYS A 255 -14.84 25.05 -5.10
CA LYS A 255 -15.96 24.88 -6.05
C LYS A 255 -15.48 24.69 -7.49
N PRO A 256 -14.70 23.63 -7.76
CA PRO A 256 -14.03 23.45 -9.04
C PRO A 256 -14.97 23.23 -10.23
N PHE A 257 -16.23 22.82 -10.02
CA PHE A 257 -17.17 22.48 -11.09
C PHE A 257 -18.27 23.51 -11.26
N ASP A 258 -18.79 24.06 -10.15
CA ASP A 258 -19.78 25.12 -10.20
C ASP A 258 -19.68 26.07 -9.00
N ARG A 259 -19.25 27.31 -9.26
CA ARG A 259 -19.07 28.35 -8.24
C ARG A 259 -20.39 29.00 -7.79
N SER A 260 -21.47 28.81 -8.54
CA SER A 260 -22.76 29.48 -8.30
C SER A 260 -23.61 28.79 -7.23
N ILE A 261 -23.36 27.51 -6.95
CA ILE A 261 -24.05 26.72 -5.92
C ILE A 261 -23.28 26.75 -4.58
N SER A 262 -23.92 26.52 -3.43
CA SER A 262 -23.21 26.46 -2.14
C SER A 262 -22.31 25.22 -1.92
N PRO A 263 -22.63 24.00 -2.40
CA PRO A 263 -21.81 22.81 -2.21
C PRO A 263 -20.34 23.02 -2.56
N THR A 264 -19.46 22.43 -1.76
CA THR A 264 -18.01 22.57 -1.82
C THR A 264 -17.32 21.21 -1.73
N ASP A 265 -16.21 21.08 -2.43
CA ASP A 265 -15.31 19.95 -2.32
C ASP A 265 -14.39 20.11 -1.10
N SER A 266 -14.42 19.12 -0.21
CA SER A 266 -13.64 19.08 1.03
C SER A 266 -12.98 17.71 1.23
N TYR A 267 -11.64 17.71 1.22
CA TYR A 267 -10.84 16.50 1.38
C TYR A 267 -11.03 15.87 2.77
N SER A 268 -11.14 16.68 3.82
CA SER A 268 -11.35 16.20 5.20
C SER A 268 -12.72 15.54 5.36
N VAL A 269 -13.77 16.13 4.79
CA VAL A 269 -15.10 15.52 4.74
C VAL A 269 -15.08 14.25 3.89
N GLY A 270 -14.31 14.21 2.79
CA GLY A 270 -14.15 13.02 1.95
C GLY A 270 -13.62 11.81 2.72
N ILE A 271 -12.61 12.02 3.58
CA ILE A 271 -12.11 10.97 4.47
C ILE A 271 -13.15 10.60 5.53
N ALA A 272 -13.72 11.61 6.19
CA ALA A 272 -14.58 11.44 7.35
C ALA A 272 -15.95 10.79 6.99
N ALA A 273 -16.46 11.08 5.79
CA ALA A 273 -17.74 10.61 5.26
C ALA A 273 -17.57 9.61 4.10
N PHE A 274 -16.48 8.84 4.07
CA PHE A 274 -16.30 7.70 3.17
C PHE A 274 -16.44 7.99 1.66
N GLY A 275 -16.13 9.22 1.23
CA GLY A 275 -16.18 9.64 -0.17
C GLY A 275 -17.19 10.74 -0.49
N GLU A 276 -18.09 11.09 0.44
CA GLU A 276 -19.15 12.08 0.18
C GLU A 276 -18.72 13.55 0.33
N GLY A 277 -17.42 13.81 0.50
CA GLY A 277 -16.87 15.16 0.63
C GLY A 277 -16.62 15.90 -0.69
N TRP A 278 -16.76 15.24 -1.84
CA TRP A 278 -16.69 15.85 -3.16
C TRP A 278 -18.03 16.47 -3.54
N HIS A 279 -18.52 17.36 -2.67
CA HIS A 279 -19.92 17.76 -2.67
C HIS A 279 -20.26 18.77 -3.77
N ASN A 280 -19.28 19.58 -4.22
CA ASN A 280 -19.47 20.42 -5.40
C ASN A 280 -19.62 19.55 -6.65
N TYR A 281 -18.76 18.53 -6.81
CA TYR A 281 -18.91 17.56 -7.91
C TYR A 281 -20.25 16.84 -7.84
N HIS A 282 -20.62 16.35 -6.66
CA HIS A 282 -21.82 15.57 -6.47
C HIS A 282 -23.10 16.33 -6.80
N HIS A 283 -23.21 17.61 -6.42
CA HIS A 283 -24.37 18.42 -6.78
C HIS A 283 -24.42 18.80 -8.27
N VAL A 284 -23.28 18.81 -8.95
CA VAL A 284 -23.20 19.03 -10.40
C VAL A 284 -23.52 17.76 -11.19
N PHE A 285 -23.06 16.60 -10.72
CA PHE A 285 -23.27 15.29 -11.34
C PHE A 285 -23.91 14.28 -10.35
N PRO A 286 -25.15 14.52 -9.88
CA PRO A 286 -25.76 13.70 -8.83
C PRO A 286 -25.97 12.24 -9.23
N TRP A 287 -26.07 11.95 -10.53
CA TRP A 287 -26.19 10.59 -11.08
C TRP A 287 -24.86 9.82 -11.20
N ASP A 288 -23.71 10.43 -10.90
CA ASP A 288 -22.42 9.73 -10.95
C ASP A 288 -22.24 8.80 -9.73
N TYR A 289 -22.02 7.50 -9.96
CA TYR A 289 -21.91 6.50 -8.90
C TYR A 289 -20.70 6.67 -7.99
N LYS A 290 -19.68 7.40 -8.45
CA LYS A 290 -18.51 7.73 -7.65
C LYS A 290 -18.80 8.89 -6.71
N ALA A 291 -19.80 9.72 -7.01
CA ALA A 291 -20.01 11.02 -6.38
C ALA A 291 -18.74 11.89 -6.34
N ALA A 292 -17.80 11.66 -7.28
CA ALA A 292 -16.50 12.30 -7.31
C ALA A 292 -15.87 12.20 -8.71
N GLU A 293 -15.09 13.22 -9.06
CA GLU A 293 -14.35 13.33 -10.34
C GLU A 293 -13.34 12.20 -10.56
N LEU A 294 -12.47 11.93 -9.57
CA LEU A 294 -11.45 10.89 -9.66
C LEU A 294 -11.68 9.82 -8.58
N GLY A 295 -11.84 8.58 -9.03
CA GLY A 295 -12.03 7.39 -8.19
C GLY A 295 -10.74 6.89 -7.53
N ASN A 296 -9.98 7.76 -6.87
CA ASN A 296 -8.91 7.25 -6.02
C ASN A 296 -9.57 6.58 -4.79
N TYR A 297 -9.22 5.32 -4.52
CA TYR A 297 -9.80 4.58 -3.38
C TYR A 297 -9.32 5.09 -2.03
N LYS A 298 -8.35 6.02 -1.98
CA LYS A 298 -7.78 6.54 -0.74
C LYS A 298 -8.76 7.44 0.02
N VAL A 299 -9.60 8.20 -0.69
CA VAL A 299 -10.58 9.10 -0.09
C VAL A 299 -12.01 8.89 -0.58
N ASN A 300 -12.28 7.76 -1.24
CA ASN A 300 -13.62 7.38 -1.67
C ASN A 300 -13.81 5.87 -1.56
N PHE A 301 -13.86 5.40 -0.32
CA PHE A 301 -13.93 3.98 0.01
C PHE A 301 -15.27 3.35 -0.41
N THR A 302 -16.35 4.14 -0.43
CA THR A 302 -17.66 3.72 -0.93
C THR A 302 -17.58 3.22 -2.38
N THR A 303 -16.92 4.00 -3.26
CA THR A 303 -16.70 3.62 -4.66
C THR A 303 -15.91 2.30 -4.78
N ALA A 304 -14.86 2.12 -3.96
CA ALA A 304 -14.05 0.90 -3.98
C ALA A 304 -14.88 -0.36 -3.71
N ILE A 305 -15.83 -0.28 -2.79
CA ILE A 305 -16.70 -1.41 -2.46
C ILE A 305 -17.78 -1.62 -3.52
N ILE A 306 -18.37 -0.55 -4.07
CA ILE A 306 -19.32 -0.67 -5.19
C ILE A 306 -18.65 -1.34 -6.39
N ASP A 307 -17.41 -0.95 -6.73
CA ASP A 307 -16.61 -1.60 -7.78
C ASP A 307 -16.33 -3.07 -7.47
N GLY A 308 -16.08 -3.42 -6.20
CA GLY A 308 -15.96 -4.80 -5.73
C GLY A 308 -17.22 -5.62 -5.96
N PHE A 309 -18.40 -5.09 -5.59
CA PHE A 309 -19.68 -5.73 -5.88
C PHE A 309 -19.98 -5.77 -7.38
N ALA A 310 -19.49 -4.82 -8.16
CA ALA A 310 -19.63 -4.84 -9.62
C ALA A 310 -18.84 -5.99 -10.24
N LYS A 311 -17.62 -6.25 -9.74
CA LYS A 311 -16.81 -7.41 -10.15
C LYS A 311 -17.47 -8.74 -9.77
N LEU A 312 -18.19 -8.80 -8.64
CA LEU A 312 -19.02 -9.94 -8.26
C LEU A 312 -20.31 -10.07 -9.10
N GLY A 313 -20.60 -9.09 -9.96
CA GLY A 313 -21.84 -9.02 -10.75
C GLY A 313 -23.09 -8.73 -9.91
N TRP A 314 -22.91 -8.18 -8.70
CA TRP A 314 -23.99 -7.77 -7.78
C TRP A 314 -24.37 -6.30 -7.97
N ALA A 315 -23.42 -5.46 -8.36
CA ALA A 315 -23.67 -4.11 -8.90
C ALA A 315 -23.47 -4.10 -10.42
N TYR A 316 -24.24 -3.29 -11.13
CA TYR A 316 -24.16 -3.15 -12.58
C TYR A 316 -24.77 -1.81 -13.02
N ASP A 317 -24.65 -1.45 -14.31
CA ASP A 317 -25.21 -0.19 -14.83
C ASP A 317 -24.68 1.06 -14.10
N LEU A 318 -23.37 1.05 -13.78
CA LEU A 318 -22.70 2.10 -13.01
C LEU A 318 -22.45 3.30 -13.91
N LYS A 319 -23.01 4.45 -13.55
CA LYS A 319 -23.00 5.68 -14.37
C LYS A 319 -21.93 6.62 -13.91
N THR A 320 -21.07 7.09 -14.81
CA THR A 320 -20.02 8.05 -14.48
C THR A 320 -19.86 9.09 -15.58
N ALA A 321 -19.61 10.34 -15.19
CA ALA A 321 -19.35 11.43 -16.12
C ALA A 321 -18.06 11.16 -16.92
N SER A 322 -18.04 11.55 -18.19
CA SER A 322 -16.85 11.45 -19.02
C SER A 322 -15.84 12.54 -18.61
N ALA A 323 -14.55 12.30 -18.82
CA ALA A 323 -13.52 13.31 -18.51
C ALA A 323 -13.76 14.62 -19.31
N GLU A 324 -14.27 14.50 -20.54
CA GLU A 324 -14.63 15.63 -21.39
C GLU A 324 -15.80 16.44 -20.82
N MET A 325 -16.87 15.77 -20.38
CA MET A 325 -18.02 16.41 -19.72
C MET A 325 -17.59 17.19 -18.47
N ILE A 326 -16.74 16.57 -17.64
CA ILE A 326 -16.22 17.20 -16.43
C ILE A 326 -15.41 18.44 -16.77
N GLN A 327 -14.50 18.34 -17.75
CA GLN A 327 -13.65 19.46 -18.16
C GLN A 327 -14.47 20.60 -18.76
N LYS A 328 -15.45 20.30 -19.63
CA LYS A 328 -16.37 21.30 -20.20
C LYS A 328 -17.15 22.02 -19.09
N ARG A 329 -17.69 21.27 -18.11
CA ARG A 329 -18.44 21.85 -17.00
C ARG A 329 -17.56 22.72 -16.10
N ALA A 330 -16.38 22.23 -15.72
CA ALA A 330 -15.43 22.97 -14.90
C ALA A 330 -14.94 24.26 -15.58
N ALA A 331 -14.69 24.22 -16.89
CA ALA A 331 -14.29 25.39 -17.66
C ALA A 331 -15.41 26.44 -17.78
N ARG A 332 -16.69 26.01 -17.79
CA ARG A 332 -17.85 26.90 -17.91
C ARG A 332 -18.25 27.56 -16.59
N THR A 333 -18.32 26.78 -15.50
CA THR A 333 -18.92 27.22 -14.23
C THR A 333 -17.99 27.13 -13.03
N GLY A 334 -16.78 26.59 -13.17
CA GLY A 334 -15.85 26.39 -12.05
C GLY A 334 -15.23 27.68 -11.48
N ASP A 335 -14.70 27.58 -10.27
CA ASP A 335 -14.02 28.67 -9.54
C ASP A 335 -12.52 28.83 -9.87
N SER A 336 -12.00 28.10 -10.86
CA SER A 336 -10.58 28.03 -11.24
C SER A 336 -9.63 27.41 -10.20
N SER A 337 -10.13 26.82 -9.11
CA SER A 337 -9.28 26.14 -8.11
C SER A 337 -8.55 24.91 -8.67
N ARG A 338 -9.07 24.30 -9.74
CA ARG A 338 -8.49 23.11 -10.40
C ARG A 338 -8.29 23.22 -11.91
N TYR A 339 -9.18 23.92 -12.61
CA TYR A 339 -9.19 24.02 -14.08
C TYR A 339 -9.05 25.47 -14.53
N LYS A 340 -8.24 25.75 -15.55
CA LYS A 340 -8.15 27.10 -16.13
C LYS A 340 -9.42 27.39 -16.94
N LEU A 341 -10.02 28.57 -16.75
CA LEU A 341 -11.13 29.06 -17.58
C LEU A 341 -10.66 29.24 -19.03
N ILE A 342 -11.49 28.83 -19.99
CA ILE A 342 -11.36 29.21 -21.39
C ILE A 342 -12.34 30.38 -21.57
N GLU A 343 -11.86 31.51 -22.09
CA GLU A 343 -12.72 32.65 -22.42
C GLU A 343 -13.69 32.24 -23.54
N ASP A 344 -14.91 31.89 -23.17
CA ASP A 344 -16.04 31.88 -24.09
C ASP A 344 -17.26 32.55 -23.42
N GLN A 345 -17.83 33.53 -24.11
CA GLN A 345 -18.70 34.59 -23.57
C GLN A 345 -20.18 34.20 -23.47
N HIS A 346 -20.53 33.11 -22.76
CA HIS A 346 -21.95 32.84 -22.47
C HIS A 346 -22.18 32.51 -20.99
N GLU A 347 -22.66 33.51 -20.24
CA GLU A 347 -23.28 33.32 -18.92
C GLU A 347 -24.60 32.55 -19.10
N HIS A 348 -24.57 31.23 -18.91
CA HIS A 348 -25.78 30.44 -18.72
C HIS A 348 -26.00 30.22 -17.21
N THR A 349 -26.96 30.94 -16.64
CA THR A 349 -27.52 30.63 -15.32
C THR A 349 -28.34 29.34 -15.42
N HIS A 350 -27.87 28.27 -14.75
CA HIS A 350 -28.67 27.06 -14.57
C HIS A 350 -29.73 27.35 -13.50
N ASN A 351 -30.99 27.53 -13.92
CA ASN A 351 -32.11 27.74 -12.99
C ASN A 351 -32.69 26.43 -12.43
N ASP A 352 -32.35 25.27 -13.00
CA ASP A 352 -32.96 23.99 -12.64
C ASP A 352 -31.89 22.95 -12.24
N THR A 353 -31.82 22.61 -10.95
CA THR A 353 -30.94 21.56 -10.42
C THR A 353 -31.61 20.19 -10.50
N VAL A 354 -30.87 19.21 -10.99
CA VAL A 354 -31.31 17.81 -11.14
C VAL A 354 -31.08 17.05 -9.84
N TRP A 355 -31.96 16.11 -9.49
CA TRP A 355 -31.79 15.28 -8.28
C TRP A 355 -31.12 13.92 -8.51
N GLY A 356 -31.08 13.37 -9.72
CA GLY A 356 -30.53 12.04 -9.99
C GLY A 356 -30.84 11.51 -11.38
N TRP A 357 -30.53 10.24 -11.65
CA TRP A 357 -30.77 9.63 -12.97
C TRP A 357 -32.27 9.41 -13.22
N ASP A 358 -32.72 9.63 -14.47
CA ASP A 358 -34.12 9.64 -14.92
C ASP A 358 -34.98 10.81 -14.37
N ASP A 359 -34.36 11.90 -13.87
CA ASP A 359 -35.09 13.14 -13.58
C ASP A 359 -35.64 13.76 -14.87
N SER A 360 -36.87 14.28 -14.83
CA SER A 360 -37.54 14.83 -16.02
C SER A 360 -36.81 16.03 -16.62
N ASP A 361 -36.00 16.69 -15.79
CA ASP A 361 -35.33 17.95 -16.10
C ASP A 361 -33.86 17.72 -16.53
N MET A 362 -33.44 16.47 -16.75
CA MET A 362 -32.11 16.14 -17.29
C MET A 362 -31.95 16.57 -18.75
N ILE A 363 -30.83 17.21 -19.07
CA ILE A 363 -30.52 17.66 -20.44
C ILE A 363 -30.05 16.45 -21.28
N SER A 364 -30.55 16.35 -22.52
CA SER A 364 -30.26 15.24 -23.44
C SER A 364 -28.77 15.01 -23.71
N GLU A 365 -27.97 16.07 -23.71
CA GLU A 365 -26.51 16.04 -23.91
C GLU A 365 -25.82 15.25 -22.78
N ASP A 366 -26.18 15.51 -21.52
CA ASP A 366 -25.61 14.81 -20.36
C ASP A 366 -25.92 13.31 -20.40
N ILE A 367 -27.10 12.92 -20.89
CA ILE A 367 -27.50 11.52 -21.07
C ILE A 367 -26.61 10.84 -22.13
N GLN A 368 -26.34 11.51 -23.24
CA GLN A 368 -25.56 10.97 -24.36
C GLN A 368 -24.06 10.83 -24.02
N GLU A 369 -23.50 11.80 -23.30
CA GLU A 369 -22.07 11.81 -22.93
C GLU A 369 -21.76 10.96 -21.67
N THR A 370 -22.78 10.48 -20.94
CA THR A 370 -22.60 9.62 -19.76
C THR A 370 -22.03 8.24 -20.13
N ARG A 371 -20.98 7.82 -19.44
CA ARG A 371 -20.41 6.47 -19.58
C ARG A 371 -21.11 5.49 -18.65
N ILE A 372 -21.65 4.41 -19.20
CA ILE A 372 -22.29 3.32 -18.44
C ILE A 372 -21.37 2.11 -18.42
N LEU A 373 -20.88 1.75 -17.24
CA LEU A 373 -20.02 0.59 -17.02
C LEU A 373 -20.87 -0.64 -16.67
N ASN A 374 -20.41 -1.84 -17.09
CA ASN A 374 -21.04 -3.12 -16.80
C ASN A 374 -22.52 -3.21 -17.23
N LYS A 375 -22.83 -2.76 -18.45
CA LYS A 375 -24.20 -2.82 -19.02
C LYS A 375 -24.60 -4.27 -19.29
N LEU A 376 -25.66 -4.74 -18.63
CA LEU A 376 -26.28 -6.03 -18.92
C LEU A 376 -26.97 -5.97 -20.29
N SER A 377 -26.48 -6.70 -21.30
CA SER A 377 -27.11 -6.72 -22.61
C SER A 377 -28.40 -7.55 -22.59
N VAL A 378 -29.45 -7.04 -23.23
CA VAL A 378 -30.76 -7.71 -23.38
C VAL A 378 -30.64 -9.09 -24.04
N VAL A 379 -29.58 -9.28 -24.84
CA VAL A 379 -29.21 -10.57 -25.47
C VAL A 379 -28.82 -11.63 -24.43
N MET A 380 -28.15 -11.23 -23.35
CA MET A 380 -27.75 -12.14 -22.27
C MET A 380 -28.97 -12.59 -21.43
N ILE A 381 -29.96 -11.72 -21.25
CA ILE A 381 -31.21 -12.01 -20.52
C ILE A 381 -32.11 -12.99 -21.30
N LYS A 382 -32.16 -12.87 -22.63
CA LYS A 382 -32.90 -13.82 -23.49
C LYS A 382 -32.25 -15.22 -23.51
N ASN A 383 -30.92 -15.31 -23.44
CA ASN A 383 -30.22 -16.59 -23.39
C ASN A 383 -30.32 -17.28 -22.00
N LEU A 384 -30.38 -16.50 -20.92
CA LEU A 384 -30.60 -17.03 -19.57
C LEU A 384 -32.03 -17.57 -19.37
N HIS A 385 -33.06 -16.91 -19.93
CA HIS A 385 -34.43 -17.44 -19.89
C HIS A 385 -34.61 -18.70 -20.73
N LYS A 386 -33.91 -18.82 -21.88
CA LYS A 386 -33.91 -20.06 -22.67
C LYS A 386 -33.24 -21.23 -21.94
N THR A 387 -32.23 -20.96 -21.11
CA THR A 387 -31.51 -22.00 -20.38
C THR A 387 -32.26 -22.44 -19.11
N ALA A 388 -33.04 -21.55 -18.48
CA ALA A 388 -33.87 -21.88 -17.32
C ALA A 388 -35.15 -22.65 -17.68
N ALA A 389 -35.74 -22.40 -18.86
CA ALA A 389 -36.90 -23.16 -19.36
C ALA A 389 -36.56 -24.60 -19.77
N LEU A 390 -35.29 -24.89 -20.07
CA LEU A 390 -34.81 -26.24 -20.45
C LEU A 390 -34.63 -27.21 -19.27
N PHE A 391 -34.93 -26.81 -18.04
CA PHE A 391 -34.79 -27.65 -16.83
C PHE A 391 -36.12 -28.16 -16.25
N LEU A 392 -37.28 -27.88 -16.86
CA LEU A 392 -38.58 -28.20 -16.27
C LEU A 392 -39.63 -28.90 -17.15
N GLU A 393 -39.32 -29.41 -18.34
CA GLU A 393 -40.30 -30.20 -19.11
C GLU A 393 -39.70 -31.49 -19.67
N GLU A 394 -40.36 -32.61 -19.36
CA GLU A 394 -40.13 -33.94 -19.92
C GLU A 394 -40.43 -33.96 -21.44
N PRO A 395 -39.75 -34.79 -22.24
CA PRO A 395 -39.93 -34.77 -23.68
C PRO A 395 -41.16 -35.59 -24.08
N GLN A 396 -42.22 -34.92 -24.52
CA GLN A 396 -43.17 -35.53 -25.46
C GLN A 396 -42.65 -35.38 -26.90
N GLN A 397 -42.60 -36.52 -27.59
CA GLN A 397 -42.42 -36.61 -29.03
C GLN A 397 -43.55 -35.86 -29.71
N ASP A 398 -43.22 -35.02 -30.69
CA ASP A 398 -44.10 -34.85 -31.84
C ASP A 398 -43.33 -34.56 -33.13
N VAL A 399 -43.76 -35.29 -34.14
CA VAL A 399 -43.34 -35.33 -35.53
C VAL A 399 -43.97 -34.14 -36.25
N PHE A 400 -43.22 -33.33 -37.01
CA PHE A 400 -43.80 -32.70 -38.22
C PHE A 400 -42.74 -32.37 -39.28
N HIS A 401 -43.18 -32.60 -40.51
CA HIS A 401 -42.49 -32.59 -41.79
C HIS A 401 -41.85 -31.27 -42.21
N GLU A 402 -40.67 -31.38 -42.83
CA GLU A 402 -40.07 -30.33 -43.65
C GLU A 402 -40.04 -30.78 -45.13
N LYS A 403 -40.57 -29.94 -46.03
CA LYS A 403 -40.53 -30.13 -47.49
C LYS A 403 -39.40 -29.26 -48.07
N SER A 404 -38.47 -29.93 -48.75
CA SER A 404 -37.80 -29.61 -50.03
C SER A 404 -37.77 -28.14 -50.48
N THR A 405 -36.71 -27.53 -51.00
CA THR A 405 -35.56 -27.94 -51.83
C THR A 405 -34.81 -26.61 -52.08
N THR A 406 -33.48 -26.52 -52.16
CA THR A 406 -32.69 -26.87 -53.34
C THR A 406 -31.24 -27.14 -52.95
N GLN A 407 -30.72 -28.23 -53.49
CA GLN A 407 -29.34 -28.72 -53.37
C GLN A 407 -28.54 -28.15 -54.55
N GLU A 408 -27.39 -27.53 -54.28
CA GLU A 408 -26.14 -27.78 -55.05
C GLU A 408 -24.90 -27.06 -54.48
N GLU A 409 -25.03 -26.14 -53.51
CA GLU A 409 -23.87 -25.53 -52.83
C GLU A 409 -23.48 -26.19 -51.48
N SER A 410 -24.18 -27.25 -51.06
CA SER A 410 -23.98 -27.88 -49.74
C SER A 410 -23.00 -29.07 -49.71
N SER A 411 -22.49 -29.52 -50.86
CA SER A 411 -21.63 -30.72 -50.93
C SER A 411 -20.18 -30.47 -50.50
N SER A 412 -19.66 -29.26 -50.66
CA SER A 412 -18.30 -28.89 -50.20
C SER A 412 -18.27 -28.48 -48.71
N ILE A 413 -19.35 -27.83 -48.24
CA ILE A 413 -19.49 -27.39 -46.84
C ILE A 413 -19.86 -28.57 -45.91
N SER A 414 -20.63 -29.55 -46.39
CA SER A 414 -21.06 -30.70 -45.56
C SER A 414 -19.93 -31.68 -45.21
N ASN A 415 -18.89 -31.80 -46.05
CA ASN A 415 -17.72 -32.62 -45.74
C ASN A 415 -16.78 -31.94 -44.73
N LEU A 416 -16.70 -30.61 -44.72
CA LEU A 416 -15.98 -29.83 -43.69
C LEU A 416 -16.75 -29.72 -42.37
N GLN A 417 -18.09 -29.78 -42.41
CA GLN A 417 -18.94 -29.77 -41.21
C GLN A 417 -19.12 -31.16 -40.57
N LYS A 418 -19.00 -32.27 -41.32
CA LYS A 418 -19.03 -33.63 -40.76
C LYS A 418 -17.75 -34.00 -40.00
N SER A 419 -16.60 -33.37 -40.27
CA SER A 419 -15.38 -33.60 -39.49
C SER A 419 -15.34 -32.83 -38.16
N ARG A 420 -16.14 -31.77 -38.00
CA ARG A 420 -16.20 -30.93 -36.77
C ARG A 420 -17.28 -31.31 -35.75
N LYS A 421 -18.10 -32.32 -36.02
CA LYS A 421 -19.15 -32.81 -35.10
C LYS A 421 -18.87 -34.25 -34.63
N SER A 422 -17.75 -34.45 -33.93
CA SER A 422 -17.59 -35.64 -33.07
C SER A 422 -16.63 -35.46 -31.88
N GLU A 423 -16.40 -34.24 -31.37
CA GLU A 423 -15.73 -34.11 -30.07
C GLU A 423 -16.73 -34.37 -28.94
N SER A 424 -16.72 -35.60 -28.43
CA SER A 424 -17.43 -35.95 -27.21
C SER A 424 -16.93 -35.09 -26.05
N LYS A 425 -17.81 -34.32 -25.38
CA LYS A 425 -17.46 -33.62 -24.13
C LYS A 425 -16.93 -34.64 -23.11
N TYR A 426 -15.62 -34.61 -22.84
CA TYR A 426 -15.03 -35.46 -21.80
C TYR A 426 -15.68 -35.19 -20.44
N LYS A 427 -16.24 -36.22 -19.82
CA LYS A 427 -16.88 -36.12 -18.50
C LYS A 427 -15.84 -36.40 -17.41
N SER A 428 -15.46 -35.36 -16.67
CA SER A 428 -14.50 -35.46 -15.56
C SER A 428 -14.95 -36.46 -14.50
N LYS A 429 -14.04 -37.36 -14.07
CA LYS A 429 -14.28 -38.33 -12.99
C LYS A 429 -13.82 -37.75 -11.66
N ILE A 430 -14.74 -37.59 -10.70
CA ILE A 430 -14.46 -37.06 -9.36
C ILE A 430 -13.62 -38.05 -8.55
N VAL A 431 -12.63 -37.53 -7.82
CA VAL A 431 -11.78 -38.24 -6.86
C VAL A 431 -12.25 -37.89 -5.46
N TRP A 432 -13.24 -38.63 -4.95
CA TRP A 432 -13.91 -38.33 -3.66
C TRP A 432 -12.96 -38.26 -2.47
N LYS A 433 -11.87 -39.02 -2.47
CA LYS A 433 -10.81 -38.92 -1.46
C LYS A 433 -10.28 -37.48 -1.33
N ASN A 434 -10.00 -36.83 -2.46
CA ASN A 434 -9.46 -35.47 -2.48
C ASN A 434 -10.54 -34.46 -2.04
N VAL A 435 -11.78 -34.65 -2.49
CA VAL A 435 -12.93 -33.82 -2.06
C VAL A 435 -13.05 -33.82 -0.53
N ILE A 436 -13.03 -34.99 0.10
CA ILE A 436 -13.14 -35.14 1.55
C ILE A 436 -11.95 -34.49 2.27
N ILE A 437 -10.73 -34.69 1.78
CA ILE A 437 -9.52 -34.09 2.37
C ILE A 437 -9.57 -32.56 2.29
N PHE A 438 -9.91 -31.99 1.14
CA PHE A 438 -10.01 -30.53 1.01
C PHE A 438 -11.17 -29.98 1.85
N LEU A 439 -12.30 -30.67 1.93
CA LEU A 439 -13.40 -30.27 2.81
C LEU A 439 -12.96 -30.23 4.27
N TYR A 440 -12.24 -31.25 4.74
CA TYR A 440 -11.66 -31.28 6.08
C TYR A 440 -10.70 -30.11 6.32
N PHE A 441 -9.77 -29.85 5.40
CA PHE A 441 -8.83 -28.75 5.54
C PHE A 441 -9.52 -27.39 5.58
N HIS A 442 -10.51 -27.14 4.72
CA HIS A 442 -11.20 -25.84 4.69
C HIS A 442 -12.07 -25.62 5.92
N ILE A 443 -12.79 -26.64 6.40
CA ILE A 443 -13.58 -26.54 7.65
C ILE A 443 -12.64 -26.29 8.84
N SER A 444 -11.54 -27.06 8.92
CA SER A 444 -10.53 -26.90 9.98
C SER A 444 -9.83 -25.54 9.91
N ALA A 445 -9.61 -25.01 8.71
CA ALA A 445 -9.04 -23.68 8.51
C ALA A 445 -9.98 -22.56 8.94
N VAL A 446 -11.29 -22.69 8.74
CA VAL A 446 -12.28 -21.73 9.26
C VAL A 446 -12.21 -21.68 10.79
N TYR A 447 -12.11 -22.84 11.45
CA TYR A 447 -11.92 -22.89 12.90
C TYR A 447 -10.55 -22.35 13.33
N GLY A 448 -9.48 -22.67 12.59
CA GLY A 448 -8.16 -22.11 12.81
C GLY A 448 -8.10 -20.59 12.64
N ALA A 449 -8.86 -20.02 11.69
CA ALA A 449 -8.99 -18.57 11.51
C ALA A 449 -9.68 -17.92 12.72
N TYR A 450 -10.74 -18.55 13.23
CA TYR A 450 -11.36 -18.13 14.48
C TYR A 450 -10.35 -18.14 15.63
N LEU A 451 -9.59 -19.23 15.81
CA LEU A 451 -8.57 -19.32 16.87
C LEU A 451 -7.46 -18.28 16.68
N PHE A 452 -7.03 -18.04 15.45
CA PHE A 452 -6.01 -17.04 15.10
C PHE A 452 -6.40 -15.63 15.57
N LEU A 453 -7.68 -15.28 15.46
CA LEU A 453 -8.20 -13.97 15.85
C LEU A 453 -8.57 -13.85 17.33
N THR A 454 -8.77 -14.96 18.04
CA THR A 454 -9.39 -14.94 19.37
C THR A 454 -8.48 -15.45 20.49
N VAL A 455 -7.75 -16.56 20.27
CA VAL A 455 -7.07 -17.31 21.35
C VAL A 455 -5.57 -17.47 21.10
N ALA A 456 -5.13 -17.49 19.83
CA ALA A 456 -3.74 -17.77 19.48
C ALA A 456 -2.76 -16.81 20.16
N LYS A 457 -1.69 -17.37 20.74
CA LYS A 457 -0.61 -16.55 21.29
C LYS A 457 0.06 -15.77 20.17
N TRP A 458 0.51 -14.56 20.47
CA TRP A 458 1.15 -13.69 19.47
C TRP A 458 2.41 -14.32 18.84
N TYR A 459 3.18 -15.11 19.60
CA TYR A 459 4.30 -15.89 19.07
C TYR A 459 3.85 -16.91 18.01
N THR A 460 2.73 -17.61 18.26
CA THR A 460 2.12 -18.56 17.31
C THR A 460 1.67 -17.85 16.05
N ILE A 461 1.09 -16.64 16.19
CA ILE A 461 0.68 -15.81 15.04
C ILE A 461 1.88 -15.46 14.17
N ILE A 462 2.96 -14.93 14.75
CA ILE A 462 4.18 -14.58 14.01
C ILE A 462 4.78 -15.82 13.34
N PHE A 463 4.86 -16.94 14.05
CA PHE A 463 5.39 -18.18 13.50
C PHE A 463 4.51 -18.75 12.36
N CYS A 464 3.18 -18.64 12.46
CA CYS A 464 2.27 -19.00 11.37
C CYS A 464 2.50 -18.11 10.15
N LEU A 465 2.66 -16.79 10.32
CA LEU A 465 2.95 -15.89 9.20
C LEU A 465 4.33 -16.18 8.59
N PHE A 466 5.35 -16.42 9.41
CA PHE A 466 6.69 -16.79 8.94
C PHE A 466 6.67 -18.07 8.10
N THR A 467 6.00 -19.12 8.57
CA THR A 467 5.89 -20.40 7.85
C THR A 467 4.99 -20.30 6.62
N LEU A 468 3.94 -19.45 6.64
CA LEU A 468 3.14 -19.11 5.46
C LEU A 468 4.02 -18.51 4.36
N TYR A 469 4.74 -17.43 4.67
CA TYR A 469 5.56 -16.73 3.69
C TYR A 469 6.78 -17.54 3.25
N SER A 470 7.35 -18.35 4.13
CA SER A 470 8.43 -19.29 3.75
C SER A 470 7.90 -20.31 2.73
N GLY A 471 6.71 -20.88 2.96
CA GLY A 471 6.08 -21.79 2.01
C GLY A 471 5.83 -21.15 0.65
N LEU A 472 5.20 -19.98 0.63
CA LEU A 472 4.95 -19.22 -0.59
C LEU A 472 6.25 -18.90 -1.33
N PHE A 473 7.29 -18.45 -0.62
CA PHE A 473 8.60 -18.16 -1.21
C PHE A 473 9.25 -19.40 -1.84
N GLY A 474 9.09 -20.58 -1.24
CA GLY A 474 9.55 -21.85 -1.81
C GLY A 474 8.85 -22.21 -3.13
N ILE A 475 7.58 -21.84 -3.27
CA ILE A 475 6.84 -21.99 -4.53
C ILE A 475 7.33 -20.95 -5.55
N THR A 476 7.36 -19.67 -5.19
CA THR A 476 7.66 -18.57 -6.13
C THR A 476 9.13 -18.55 -6.55
N ALA A 477 10.08 -18.36 -5.63
CA ALA A 477 11.50 -18.33 -5.96
C ALA A 477 12.05 -19.70 -6.37
N GLY A 478 11.51 -20.78 -5.80
CA GLY A 478 11.96 -22.15 -6.01
C GLY A 478 11.23 -22.84 -7.17
N ALA A 479 10.10 -23.48 -6.88
CA ALA A 479 9.39 -24.34 -7.84
C ALA A 479 9.09 -23.64 -9.17
N HIS A 480 8.69 -22.38 -9.10
CA HIS A 480 8.28 -21.56 -10.23
C HIS A 480 9.50 -20.96 -10.95
N ARG A 481 10.12 -19.92 -10.40
CA ARG A 481 11.12 -19.13 -11.14
C ARG A 481 12.45 -19.86 -11.36
N LEU A 482 12.92 -20.65 -10.39
CA LEU A 482 14.18 -21.39 -10.49
C LEU A 482 14.04 -22.69 -11.29
N TRP A 483 13.23 -23.63 -10.79
CA TRP A 483 13.16 -24.98 -11.36
C TRP A 483 12.22 -25.07 -12.57
N THR A 484 11.12 -24.33 -12.60
CA THR A 484 10.24 -24.36 -13.78
C THR A 484 10.82 -23.54 -14.92
N HIS A 485 11.14 -22.27 -14.68
CA HIS A 485 11.46 -21.33 -15.76
C HIS A 485 12.96 -21.13 -16.03
N LYS A 486 13.85 -21.65 -15.17
CA LYS A 486 15.31 -21.49 -15.28
C LYS A 486 15.76 -20.03 -15.41
N SER A 487 14.97 -19.12 -14.83
CA SER A 487 15.15 -17.67 -14.96
C SER A 487 16.39 -17.14 -14.23
N TYR A 488 16.93 -17.90 -13.29
CA TYR A 488 18.21 -17.66 -12.64
C TYR A 488 18.86 -18.98 -12.19
N LYS A 489 20.12 -18.92 -11.76
CA LYS A 489 20.85 -20.05 -11.17
C LYS A 489 21.10 -19.84 -9.69
N ALA A 490 21.03 -20.90 -8.91
CA ALA A 490 21.22 -20.88 -7.47
C ALA A 490 22.31 -21.87 -7.04
N LYS A 491 23.16 -21.46 -6.09
CA LYS A 491 24.13 -22.34 -5.44
C LYS A 491 23.43 -23.31 -4.50
N TRP A 492 24.14 -24.38 -4.13
CA TRP A 492 23.63 -25.46 -3.30
C TRP A 492 22.91 -25.00 -2.00
N PRO A 493 23.43 -24.05 -1.20
CA PRO A 493 22.74 -23.60 0.02
C PRO A 493 21.35 -23.02 -0.24
N MET A 494 21.23 -22.19 -1.27
CA MET A 494 19.95 -21.58 -1.65
C MET A 494 18.97 -22.63 -2.19
N ARG A 495 19.44 -23.58 -3.01
CA ARG A 495 18.61 -24.68 -3.52
C ARG A 495 18.02 -25.54 -2.39
N VAL A 496 18.82 -25.85 -1.37
CA VAL A 496 18.35 -26.61 -0.19
C VAL A 496 17.31 -25.82 0.60
N ILE A 497 17.54 -24.52 0.85
CA ILE A 497 16.57 -23.66 1.55
C ILE A 497 15.25 -23.61 0.78
N LEU A 498 15.30 -23.36 -0.54
CA LEU A 498 14.11 -23.30 -1.38
C LEU A 498 13.36 -24.63 -1.42
N MET A 499 14.07 -25.76 -1.40
CA MET A 499 13.46 -27.08 -1.34
C MET A 499 12.74 -27.33 -0.01
N ILE A 500 13.33 -26.93 1.12
CA ILE A 500 12.69 -27.02 2.44
C ILE A 500 11.43 -26.14 2.46
N CYS A 501 11.55 -24.89 2.01
CA CYS A 501 10.45 -23.95 1.88
C CYS A 501 9.31 -24.50 0.99
N GLN A 502 9.64 -25.09 -0.17
CA GLN A 502 8.65 -25.69 -1.06
C GLN A 502 7.95 -26.89 -0.39
N THR A 503 8.69 -27.67 0.39
CA THR A 503 8.12 -28.81 1.13
C THR A 503 7.17 -28.36 2.24
N ILE A 504 7.45 -27.23 2.91
CA ILE A 504 6.53 -26.59 3.87
C ILE A 504 5.21 -26.19 3.20
N ALA A 505 5.24 -25.81 1.92
CA ALA A 505 4.06 -25.38 1.16
C ALA A 505 3.11 -26.52 0.78
N PHE A 506 3.62 -27.76 0.71
CA PHE A 506 2.88 -28.97 0.35
C PHE A 506 1.96 -28.81 -0.89
N GLN A 507 2.59 -28.53 -2.03
CA GLN A 507 1.93 -28.47 -3.34
C GLN A 507 2.55 -29.49 -4.32
N ASN A 508 2.60 -30.76 -3.91
CA ASN A 508 3.40 -31.82 -4.56
C ASN A 508 4.91 -31.57 -4.50
N HIS A 509 5.71 -32.58 -4.82
CA HIS A 509 7.16 -32.44 -4.89
C HIS A 509 7.54 -31.60 -6.12
N ILE A 510 8.71 -30.95 -6.08
CA ILE A 510 9.17 -30.00 -7.11
C ILE A 510 9.02 -30.58 -8.52
N TYR A 511 9.43 -31.84 -8.73
CA TYR A 511 9.35 -32.48 -10.05
C TYR A 511 7.92 -32.52 -10.65
N GLU A 512 6.89 -32.83 -9.85
CA GLU A 512 5.52 -32.91 -10.36
C GLU A 512 4.92 -31.52 -10.55
N TRP A 513 5.21 -30.59 -9.64
CA TRP A 513 4.77 -29.19 -9.76
C TRP A 513 5.34 -28.57 -11.04
N VAL A 514 6.65 -28.72 -11.28
CA VAL A 514 7.31 -28.18 -12.48
C VAL A 514 6.75 -28.81 -13.75
N ARG A 515 6.53 -30.13 -13.79
CA ARG A 515 5.94 -30.79 -14.95
C ARG A 515 4.58 -30.18 -15.28
N ASP A 516 3.69 -30.11 -14.29
CA ASP A 516 2.34 -29.59 -14.50
C ASP A 516 2.37 -28.10 -14.91
N HIS A 517 3.29 -27.30 -14.34
CA HIS A 517 3.43 -25.88 -14.68
C HIS A 517 4.02 -25.64 -16.08
N ARG A 518 5.00 -26.44 -16.51
CA ARG A 518 5.51 -26.41 -17.90
C ARG A 518 4.42 -26.79 -18.92
N VAL A 519 3.61 -27.80 -18.59
CA VAL A 519 2.43 -28.16 -19.43
C VAL A 519 1.43 -27.02 -19.49
N HIS A 520 1.14 -26.39 -18.34
CA HIS A 520 0.26 -25.24 -18.26
C HIS A 520 0.72 -24.13 -19.22
N HIS A 521 1.97 -23.67 -19.14
CA HIS A 521 2.48 -22.64 -20.05
C HIS A 521 2.40 -23.02 -21.52
N LYS A 522 2.80 -24.25 -21.87
CA LYS A 522 2.87 -24.68 -23.27
C LYS A 522 1.49 -24.87 -23.90
N TYR A 523 0.49 -25.21 -23.10
CA TYR A 523 -0.83 -25.59 -23.57
C TYR A 523 -1.96 -24.82 -22.88
N THR A 524 -1.67 -23.58 -22.46
CA THR A 524 -2.57 -22.70 -21.69
C THR A 524 -3.99 -22.70 -22.26
N ASP A 525 -4.99 -22.88 -21.38
CA ASP A 525 -6.42 -22.90 -21.73
C ASP A 525 -6.86 -23.92 -22.78
N THR A 526 -6.10 -25.00 -22.96
CA THR A 526 -6.53 -26.18 -23.73
C THR A 526 -6.88 -27.32 -22.79
N ASP A 527 -7.38 -28.44 -23.32
CA ASP A 527 -7.62 -29.63 -22.52
C ASP A 527 -6.34 -30.32 -22.00
N ALA A 528 -5.17 -29.89 -22.48
CA ALA A 528 -3.88 -30.29 -21.94
C ALA A 528 -3.40 -29.42 -20.77
N ASP A 529 -4.01 -28.26 -20.51
CA ASP A 529 -3.74 -27.44 -19.33
C ASP A 529 -4.33 -28.09 -18.06
N PRO A 530 -3.52 -28.44 -17.05
CA PRO A 530 -4.01 -29.08 -15.83
C PRO A 530 -5.10 -28.29 -15.12
N HIS A 531 -5.05 -26.95 -15.18
CA HIS A 531 -5.96 -26.04 -14.49
C HIS A 531 -6.59 -25.04 -15.46
N ASN A 532 -6.96 -25.54 -16.65
CA ASN A 532 -7.64 -24.79 -17.73
C ASN A 532 -8.73 -23.82 -17.22
N ALA A 533 -8.45 -22.52 -17.32
CA ALA A 533 -9.33 -21.46 -16.84
C ALA A 533 -10.63 -21.35 -17.63
N LYS A 534 -10.70 -21.83 -18.89
CA LYS A 534 -11.95 -21.88 -19.68
C LYS A 534 -12.99 -22.82 -19.09
N ARG A 535 -12.61 -23.73 -18.19
CA ARG A 535 -13.54 -24.58 -17.43
C ARG A 535 -14.15 -23.86 -16.22
N GLY A 536 -13.82 -22.59 -16.02
CA GLY A 536 -14.38 -21.70 -15.01
C GLY A 536 -13.54 -21.60 -13.75
N PHE A 537 -13.78 -20.53 -12.98
CA PHE A 537 -13.03 -20.18 -11.77
C PHE A 537 -12.89 -21.32 -10.77
N PHE A 538 -13.98 -22.04 -10.47
CA PHE A 538 -13.93 -23.15 -9.52
C PHE A 538 -12.99 -24.27 -9.99
N PHE A 539 -13.01 -24.59 -11.28
CA PHE A 539 -12.15 -25.64 -11.83
C PHE A 539 -10.67 -25.25 -11.73
N SER A 540 -10.28 -24.06 -12.19
CA SER A 540 -8.89 -23.61 -12.15
C SER A 540 -8.38 -23.30 -10.75
N HIS A 541 -9.27 -22.95 -9.81
CA HIS A 541 -8.90 -22.68 -8.42
C HIS A 541 -8.65 -23.96 -7.61
N ILE A 542 -9.59 -24.90 -7.58
CA ILE A 542 -9.48 -26.12 -6.75
C ILE A 542 -10.09 -27.37 -7.43
N GLY A 543 -11.04 -27.20 -8.33
CA GLY A 543 -11.78 -28.30 -8.96
C GLY A 543 -10.90 -29.30 -9.71
N TRP A 544 -9.82 -28.83 -10.35
CA TRP A 544 -8.86 -29.69 -11.05
C TRP A 544 -8.15 -30.69 -10.13
N LEU A 545 -7.96 -30.36 -8.85
CA LEU A 545 -7.38 -31.25 -7.83
C LEU A 545 -8.38 -32.30 -7.31
N MET A 546 -9.67 -32.12 -7.59
CA MET A 546 -10.76 -33.00 -7.15
C MET A 546 -11.24 -33.97 -8.22
N VAL A 547 -10.67 -33.93 -9.42
CA VAL A 547 -11.01 -34.81 -10.54
C VAL A 547 -9.76 -35.48 -11.11
N LYS A 548 -9.94 -36.55 -11.88
CA LYS A 548 -8.85 -37.10 -12.68
C LYS A 548 -8.44 -36.10 -13.76
N LYS A 549 -7.13 -35.91 -13.94
CA LYS A 549 -6.54 -35.11 -15.03
C LYS A 549 -7.10 -35.57 -16.38
N HIS A 550 -7.29 -34.64 -17.31
CA HIS A 550 -7.69 -34.96 -18.67
C HIS A 550 -6.62 -35.83 -19.35
N PRO A 551 -6.98 -36.78 -20.24
CA PRO A 551 -6.01 -37.60 -20.97
C PRO A 551 -4.95 -36.77 -21.70
N ASP A 552 -5.31 -35.60 -22.23
CA ASP A 552 -4.37 -34.71 -22.91
C ASP A 552 -3.31 -34.12 -21.98
N VAL A 553 -3.63 -33.85 -20.71
CA VAL A 553 -2.64 -33.41 -19.72
C VAL A 553 -1.55 -34.48 -19.56
N ILE A 554 -1.94 -35.75 -19.54
CA ILE A 554 -1.01 -36.88 -19.39
C ILE A 554 -0.19 -37.05 -20.67
N LYS A 555 -0.88 -37.07 -21.82
CA LYS A 555 -0.25 -37.27 -23.14
C LYS A 555 0.75 -36.17 -23.46
N ARG A 556 0.37 -34.91 -23.27
CA ARG A 556 1.24 -33.74 -23.52
C ARG A 556 2.27 -33.53 -22.41
N GLY A 557 1.96 -33.90 -21.17
CA GLY A 557 2.93 -33.89 -20.07
C GLY A 557 4.11 -34.83 -20.29
N ALA A 558 3.90 -35.95 -20.99
CA ALA A 558 4.97 -36.87 -21.36
C ALA A 558 5.92 -36.30 -22.43
N THR A 559 5.54 -35.23 -23.14
CA THR A 559 6.39 -34.59 -24.16
C THR A 559 7.20 -33.41 -23.62
N ILE A 560 7.03 -33.03 -22.35
CA ILE A 560 7.79 -31.96 -21.72
C ILE A 560 9.16 -32.47 -21.30
N ASP A 561 10.22 -31.74 -21.65
CA ASP A 561 11.57 -32.03 -21.21
C ASP A 561 11.69 -31.80 -19.70
N MET A 562 12.17 -32.81 -18.97
CA MET A 562 12.34 -32.78 -17.50
C MET A 562 13.76 -33.19 -17.08
N SER A 563 14.67 -33.39 -18.04
CA SER A 563 16.04 -33.90 -17.83
C SER A 563 16.82 -33.04 -16.83
N ASP A 564 16.63 -31.72 -16.88
CA ASP A 564 17.28 -30.78 -15.97
C ASP A 564 16.93 -30.99 -14.48
N LEU A 565 15.73 -31.50 -14.18
CA LEU A 565 15.34 -31.84 -12.81
C LEU A 565 15.80 -33.24 -12.39
N GLU A 566 16.00 -34.14 -13.34
CA GLU A 566 16.57 -35.47 -13.09
C GLU A 566 18.07 -35.37 -12.77
N GLU A 567 18.74 -34.37 -13.33
CA GLU A 567 20.13 -34.04 -13.04
C GLU A 567 20.31 -33.21 -11.75
N ASP A 568 19.24 -32.60 -11.20
CA ASP A 568 19.29 -31.82 -9.96
C ASP A 568 19.24 -32.73 -8.71
N PRO A 569 20.35 -32.93 -7.98
CA PRO A 569 20.38 -33.83 -6.82
C PRO A 569 19.46 -33.40 -5.68
N VAL A 570 19.17 -32.10 -5.54
CA VAL A 570 18.28 -31.58 -4.49
C VAL A 570 16.83 -31.94 -4.81
N VAL A 571 16.43 -31.83 -6.08
CA VAL A 571 15.08 -32.18 -6.55
C VAL A 571 14.85 -33.69 -6.49
N VAL A 572 15.82 -34.49 -6.95
CA VAL A 572 15.74 -35.96 -6.89
C VAL A 572 15.69 -36.44 -5.44
N TRP A 573 16.50 -35.85 -4.55
CA TRP A 573 16.47 -36.17 -3.12
C TRP A 573 15.12 -35.83 -2.49
N GLN A 574 14.59 -34.63 -2.75
CA GLN A 574 13.29 -34.24 -2.24
C GLN A 574 12.21 -35.22 -2.71
N ARG A 575 12.18 -35.55 -4.01
CA ARG A 575 11.22 -36.51 -4.59
C ARG A 575 11.29 -37.87 -3.89
N LYS A 576 12.50 -38.38 -3.63
CA LYS A 576 12.71 -39.67 -2.96
C LYS A 576 12.17 -39.69 -1.52
N PHE A 577 12.33 -38.59 -0.79
CA PHE A 577 11.96 -38.50 0.63
C PHE A 577 10.66 -37.72 0.90
N TYR A 578 9.96 -37.28 -0.14
CA TYR A 578 8.85 -36.33 -0.04
C TYR A 578 7.74 -36.81 0.88
N ILE A 579 7.40 -38.11 0.84
CA ILE A 579 6.32 -38.68 1.65
C ILE A 579 6.60 -38.62 3.15
N ILE A 580 7.88 -38.54 3.56
CA ILE A 580 8.30 -38.38 4.94
C ILE A 580 8.45 -36.89 5.29
N LEU A 581 9.09 -36.11 4.41
CA LEU A 581 9.39 -34.70 4.64
C LEU A 581 8.13 -33.84 4.66
N MET A 582 7.16 -34.12 3.79
CA MET A 582 5.92 -33.35 3.67
C MET A 582 5.13 -33.31 4.98
N PRO A 583 4.72 -34.44 5.60
CA PRO A 583 3.96 -34.38 6.84
C PRO A 583 4.78 -33.77 7.97
N LEU A 584 6.10 -34.01 7.99
CA LEU A 584 6.99 -33.48 9.00
C LEU A 584 7.09 -31.94 8.94
N LEU A 585 7.42 -31.39 7.77
CA LEU A 585 7.68 -29.96 7.58
C LEU A 585 6.41 -29.13 7.44
N CYS A 586 5.35 -29.68 6.83
CA CYS A 586 4.11 -28.95 6.64
C CYS A 586 3.23 -28.97 7.90
N PHE A 587 3.14 -30.10 8.61
CA PHE A 587 2.16 -30.27 9.69
C PHE A 587 2.80 -30.49 11.07
N ILE A 588 3.68 -31.48 11.22
CA ILE A 588 4.17 -31.91 12.54
C ILE A 588 5.04 -30.85 13.20
N ILE A 589 6.13 -30.42 12.56
CA ILE A 589 7.04 -29.42 13.12
C ILE A 589 6.33 -28.09 13.39
N PRO A 590 5.51 -27.55 12.45
CA PRO A 590 4.83 -26.30 12.71
C PRO A 590 3.74 -26.37 13.79
N THR A 591 3.21 -27.56 14.09
CA THR A 591 2.32 -27.79 15.23
C THR A 591 3.11 -27.94 16.53
N TRP A 592 4.23 -28.67 16.49
CA TRP A 592 5.03 -29.00 17.66
C TRP A 592 5.78 -27.80 18.22
N ILE A 593 6.31 -26.91 17.37
CA ILE A 593 7.08 -25.74 17.80
C ILE A 593 6.25 -24.82 18.72
N PRO A 594 5.04 -24.36 18.34
CA PRO A 594 4.23 -23.52 19.21
C PRO A 594 3.82 -24.21 20.50
N TYR A 595 3.49 -25.49 20.42
CA TYR A 595 3.13 -26.31 21.57
C TYR A 595 4.27 -26.38 22.58
N TYR A 596 5.49 -26.68 22.12
CA TYR A 596 6.63 -26.94 22.99
C TYR A 596 7.30 -25.66 23.51
N PHE A 597 7.59 -24.69 22.64
CA PHE A 597 8.48 -23.57 22.98
C PHE A 597 7.79 -22.42 23.72
N TRP A 598 6.51 -22.17 23.44
CA TRP A 598 5.76 -21.09 24.09
C TRP A 598 4.40 -21.53 24.61
N GLY A 599 4.21 -22.85 24.75
CA GLY A 599 3.09 -23.46 25.48
C GLY A 599 1.72 -23.21 24.84
N GLU A 600 1.64 -23.12 23.52
CA GLU A 600 0.34 -23.10 22.82
C GLU A 600 -0.39 -24.44 23.05
N GLN A 601 -1.71 -24.46 23.09
CA GLN A 601 -2.39 -25.75 23.21
C GLN A 601 -2.20 -26.55 21.92
N ALA A 602 -1.82 -27.84 22.03
CA ALA A 602 -1.50 -28.69 20.87
C ALA A 602 -2.64 -28.71 19.83
N ILE A 603 -3.88 -28.76 20.29
CA ILE A 603 -5.05 -28.74 19.41
C ILE A 603 -5.21 -27.39 18.69
N TYR A 604 -4.90 -26.27 19.34
CA TYR A 604 -4.92 -24.96 18.71
C TYR A 604 -3.78 -24.84 17.68
N SER A 605 -2.57 -25.29 18.04
CA SER A 605 -1.42 -25.30 17.12
C SER A 605 -1.69 -26.12 15.85
N TRP A 606 -2.42 -27.23 15.96
CA TRP A 606 -2.84 -28.06 14.82
C TRP A 606 -3.78 -27.30 13.88
N TYR A 607 -4.85 -26.72 14.41
CA TYR A 607 -5.82 -25.98 13.59
C TYR A 607 -5.23 -24.69 13.00
N LEU A 608 -4.34 -23.99 13.72
CA LEU A 608 -3.59 -22.84 13.21
C LEU A 608 -2.63 -23.24 12.08
N THR A 609 -2.02 -24.43 12.17
CA THR A 609 -1.20 -25.00 11.11
C THR A 609 -2.03 -25.33 9.86
N ILE A 610 -3.21 -25.92 10.01
CA ILE A 610 -4.12 -26.18 8.87
C ILE A 610 -4.62 -24.86 8.26
N PHE A 611 -4.93 -23.86 9.08
CA PHE A 611 -5.31 -22.53 8.60
C PHE A 611 -4.21 -21.90 7.77
N ARG A 612 -2.95 -21.95 8.25
CA ARG A 612 -1.78 -21.47 7.50
C ARG A 612 -1.60 -22.21 6.18
N TYR A 613 -1.67 -23.54 6.18
CA TYR A 613 -1.54 -24.35 4.96
C TYR A 613 -2.64 -24.02 3.94
N THR A 614 -3.90 -24.00 4.38
CA THR A 614 -5.06 -23.71 3.51
C THR A 614 -5.00 -22.31 2.93
N THR A 615 -4.50 -21.34 3.71
CA THR A 615 -4.25 -19.97 3.24
C THR A 615 -3.17 -19.95 2.15
N ALA A 616 -2.06 -20.67 2.33
CA ALA A 616 -0.99 -20.78 1.33
C ALA A 616 -1.49 -21.36 -0.01
N LEU A 617 -2.33 -22.40 0.06
CA LEU A 617 -2.96 -23.00 -1.10
C LEU A 617 -3.83 -22.00 -1.85
N ASN A 618 -4.77 -21.35 -1.17
CA ASN A 618 -5.70 -20.41 -1.80
C ASN A 618 -4.97 -19.20 -2.41
N ILE A 619 -3.92 -18.69 -1.76
CA ILE A 619 -3.06 -17.64 -2.33
C ILE A 619 -2.43 -18.11 -3.65
N THR A 620 -1.91 -19.33 -3.69
CA THR A 620 -1.28 -19.86 -4.91
C THR A 620 -2.32 -20.12 -5.99
N TRP A 621 -3.48 -20.67 -5.64
CA TRP A 621 -4.55 -20.99 -6.57
C TRP A 621 -5.23 -19.74 -7.16
N LEU A 622 -5.12 -18.58 -6.51
CA LEU A 622 -5.56 -17.31 -7.10
C LEU A 622 -4.74 -16.94 -8.35
N VAL A 623 -3.49 -17.40 -8.46
CA VAL A 623 -2.68 -17.21 -9.67
C VAL A 623 -3.32 -17.98 -10.84
N ASN A 624 -3.68 -19.25 -10.62
CA ASN A 624 -4.31 -20.09 -11.64
C ASN A 624 -5.74 -19.63 -12.02
N SER A 625 -6.47 -19.05 -11.07
CA SER A 625 -7.87 -18.67 -11.29
C SER A 625 -8.08 -17.19 -11.52
N ALA A 626 -7.83 -16.34 -10.52
CA ALA A 626 -8.06 -14.91 -10.62
C ALA A 626 -7.11 -14.26 -11.65
N ALA A 627 -5.84 -14.66 -11.70
CA ALA A 627 -4.88 -14.10 -12.65
C ALA A 627 -5.02 -14.64 -14.09
N HIS A 628 -6.01 -15.49 -14.37
CA HIS A 628 -6.43 -15.88 -15.74
C HIS A 628 -7.81 -15.34 -16.13
N ILE A 629 -8.53 -14.70 -15.21
CA ILE A 629 -9.93 -14.27 -15.43
C ILE A 629 -10.09 -12.76 -15.22
N TRP A 630 -9.40 -12.17 -14.23
CA TRP A 630 -9.62 -10.78 -13.82
C TRP A 630 -8.31 -10.00 -13.67
N GLY A 631 -8.07 -9.09 -14.61
CA GLY A 631 -6.96 -8.15 -14.57
C GLY A 631 -6.75 -7.45 -15.91
N MET A 632 -5.62 -6.78 -16.05
CA MET A 632 -5.21 -6.09 -17.29
C MET A 632 -4.40 -7.02 -18.18
N LYS A 633 -4.32 -6.76 -19.48
CA LYS A 633 -3.48 -7.52 -20.42
C LYS A 633 -2.51 -6.61 -21.19
N PRO A 634 -1.63 -5.90 -20.48
CA PRO A 634 -0.79 -4.85 -21.08
C PRO A 634 0.23 -5.35 -22.11
N TYR A 635 0.57 -6.64 -22.13
CA TYR A 635 1.61 -7.20 -23.02
C TYR A 635 1.02 -8.09 -24.12
N ASP A 636 -0.02 -8.86 -23.81
CA ASP A 636 -0.69 -9.70 -24.80
C ASP A 636 -2.17 -9.90 -24.48
N ARG A 637 -3.05 -9.31 -25.31
CA ARG A 637 -4.51 -9.37 -25.13
C ARG A 637 -5.14 -10.71 -25.55
N TYR A 638 -4.41 -11.54 -26.30
CA TYR A 638 -4.92 -12.77 -26.93
C TYR A 638 -4.81 -14.00 -26.01
N ILE A 639 -3.93 -13.97 -25.01
CA ILE A 639 -3.85 -14.99 -23.95
C ILE A 639 -4.83 -14.70 -22.81
N SER A 640 -5.23 -15.71 -22.02
CA SER A 640 -6.16 -15.49 -20.90
C SER A 640 -5.51 -14.82 -19.69
N SER A 641 -4.21 -15.01 -19.49
CA SER A 641 -3.51 -14.49 -18.32
C SER A 641 -3.61 -12.97 -18.21
N THR A 642 -3.72 -12.49 -16.98
CA THR A 642 -3.99 -11.10 -16.64
C THR A 642 -3.09 -10.63 -15.51
N ASP A 643 -2.66 -9.38 -15.59
CA ASP A 643 -1.97 -8.68 -14.53
C ASP A 643 -2.96 -8.22 -13.45
N SER A 644 -2.70 -8.64 -12.21
CA SER A 644 -3.53 -8.37 -11.04
C SER A 644 -2.70 -7.93 -9.85
N TYR A 645 -2.83 -6.65 -9.49
CA TYR A 645 -2.10 -6.04 -8.38
C TYR A 645 -2.38 -6.73 -7.02
N SER A 646 -3.63 -7.13 -6.78
CA SER A 646 -4.00 -7.83 -5.54
C SER A 646 -3.38 -9.22 -5.44
N VAL A 647 -3.32 -9.96 -6.55
CA VAL A 647 -2.60 -11.24 -6.61
C VAL A 647 -1.10 -11.00 -6.47
N GLY A 648 -0.57 -9.91 -7.04
CA GLY A 648 0.85 -9.55 -6.92
C GLY A 648 1.29 -9.37 -5.48
N ILE A 649 0.52 -8.64 -4.67
CA ILE A 649 0.83 -8.47 -3.24
C ILE A 649 0.67 -9.78 -2.48
N THR A 650 -0.44 -10.49 -2.67
CA THR A 650 -0.76 -11.67 -1.85
C THR A 650 0.10 -12.89 -2.20
N ALA A 651 0.43 -13.09 -3.47
CA ALA A 651 1.27 -14.16 -3.98
C ALA A 651 2.73 -13.73 -4.20
N LEU A 652 3.25 -12.78 -3.41
CA LEU A 652 4.67 -12.39 -3.37
C LEU A 652 5.31 -12.00 -4.71
N GLY A 653 4.52 -11.50 -5.66
CA GLY A 653 4.97 -11.02 -6.97
C GLY A 653 4.37 -11.76 -8.17
N GLU A 654 3.70 -12.90 -7.97
CA GLU A 654 3.22 -13.75 -9.08
C GLU A 654 1.92 -13.28 -9.76
N GLY A 655 1.39 -12.12 -9.36
CA GLY A 655 0.18 -11.55 -9.94
C GLY A 655 0.36 -10.83 -11.27
N TRP A 656 1.60 -10.61 -11.72
CA TRP A 656 1.91 -10.02 -13.03
C TRP A 656 1.86 -11.10 -14.12
N HIS A 657 0.72 -11.76 -14.20
CA HIS A 657 0.58 -13.04 -14.88
C HIS A 657 0.49 -12.88 -16.42
N ASN A 658 0.03 -11.74 -16.92
CA ASN A 658 0.11 -11.44 -18.35
C ASN A 658 1.58 -11.25 -18.76
N TYR A 659 2.35 -10.47 -17.98
CA TYR A 659 3.79 -10.34 -18.21
C TYR A 659 4.48 -11.70 -18.17
N HIS A 660 4.20 -12.48 -17.13
CA HIS A 660 4.85 -13.76 -16.90
C HIS A 660 4.59 -14.78 -18.02
N HIS A 661 3.36 -14.89 -18.53
CA HIS A 661 3.07 -15.80 -19.64
C HIS A 661 3.71 -15.34 -20.97
N VAL A 662 3.94 -14.04 -21.13
CA VAL A 662 4.62 -13.49 -22.31
C VAL A 662 6.14 -13.65 -22.21
N PHE A 663 6.71 -13.48 -21.02
CA PHE A 663 8.14 -13.56 -20.73
C PHE A 663 8.44 -14.55 -19.60
N PRO A 664 8.18 -15.86 -19.79
CA PRO A 664 8.27 -16.84 -18.71
C PRO A 664 9.69 -17.00 -18.16
N TRP A 665 10.72 -16.66 -18.94
CA TRP A 665 12.13 -16.73 -18.53
C TRP A 665 12.62 -15.52 -17.71
N ASP A 666 11.81 -14.47 -17.49
CA ASP A 666 12.22 -13.32 -16.68
C ASP A 666 12.20 -13.67 -15.18
N TYR A 667 13.33 -13.50 -14.49
CA TYR A 667 13.46 -13.84 -13.06
C TYR A 667 12.62 -12.98 -12.14
N LYS A 668 12.19 -11.80 -12.60
CA LYS A 668 11.30 -10.92 -11.85
C LYS A 668 9.85 -11.37 -11.97
N ALA A 669 9.51 -12.12 -13.02
CA ALA A 669 8.14 -12.42 -13.43
C ALA A 669 7.25 -11.17 -13.57
N SER A 670 7.86 -9.98 -13.73
CA SER A 670 7.16 -8.70 -13.80
C SER A 670 8.05 -7.60 -14.39
N GLU A 671 7.45 -6.64 -15.09
CA GLU A 671 8.16 -5.42 -15.49
C GLU A 671 8.53 -4.52 -14.29
N LEU A 672 7.65 -4.44 -13.28
CA LEU A 672 7.82 -3.50 -12.17
C LEU A 672 9.04 -3.88 -11.32
N SER A 673 9.98 -2.95 -11.16
CA SER A 673 11.16 -3.12 -10.30
C SER A 673 10.91 -2.73 -8.83
N ASN A 674 9.64 -2.69 -8.41
CA ASN A 674 9.26 -2.28 -7.05
C ASN A 674 9.15 -3.50 -6.11
N TYR A 675 10.06 -3.58 -5.14
CA TYR A 675 10.10 -4.65 -4.14
C TYR A 675 8.87 -4.72 -3.24
N SER A 676 8.11 -3.63 -3.06
CA SER A 676 6.91 -3.66 -2.19
C SER A 676 5.75 -4.50 -2.75
N VAL A 677 5.78 -4.80 -4.06
CA VAL A 677 4.76 -5.59 -4.75
C VAL A 677 5.32 -6.87 -5.38
N ASN A 678 6.63 -7.11 -5.22
CA ASN A 678 7.32 -8.30 -5.71
C ASN A 678 8.44 -8.70 -4.73
N PHE A 679 8.03 -9.17 -3.56
CA PHE A 679 8.92 -9.57 -2.48
C PHE A 679 9.85 -10.72 -2.90
N THR A 680 9.38 -11.63 -3.76
CA THR A 680 10.20 -12.75 -4.28
C THR A 680 11.45 -12.23 -5.00
N THR A 681 11.30 -11.24 -5.89
CA THR A 681 12.43 -10.61 -6.58
C THR A 681 13.41 -9.95 -5.60
N ALA A 682 12.90 -9.24 -4.59
CA ALA A 682 13.73 -8.58 -3.59
C ALA A 682 14.65 -9.57 -2.85
N VAL A 683 14.12 -10.73 -2.49
CA VAL A 683 14.89 -11.78 -1.81
C VAL A 683 15.88 -12.47 -2.76
N ILE A 684 15.49 -12.73 -4.02
CA ILE A 684 16.41 -13.26 -5.05
C ILE A 684 17.58 -12.30 -5.28
N ASP A 685 17.32 -11.00 -5.41
CA ASP A 685 18.36 -9.97 -5.56
C ASP A 685 19.27 -9.91 -4.31
N GLY A 686 18.71 -10.10 -3.11
CA GLY A 686 19.47 -10.23 -1.87
C GLY A 686 20.43 -11.42 -1.90
N PHE A 687 19.96 -12.60 -2.31
CA PHE A 687 20.81 -13.77 -2.51
C PHE A 687 21.82 -13.58 -3.65
N ALA A 688 21.49 -12.79 -4.67
CA ALA A 688 22.43 -12.45 -5.74
C ALA A 688 23.60 -11.59 -5.22
N LYS A 689 23.30 -10.62 -4.35
CA LYS A 689 24.34 -9.82 -3.65
C LYS A 689 25.23 -10.67 -2.74
N LEU A 690 24.69 -11.74 -2.14
CA LEU A 690 25.48 -12.73 -1.38
C LEU A 690 26.27 -13.71 -2.30
N GLY A 691 26.08 -13.63 -3.62
CA GLY A 691 26.67 -14.55 -4.59
C GLY A 691 26.09 -15.96 -4.55
N TRP A 692 24.89 -16.13 -3.99
CA TRP A 692 24.16 -17.40 -3.91
C TRP A 692 23.17 -17.58 -5.06
N ALA A 693 22.63 -16.49 -5.60
CA ALA A 693 21.95 -16.45 -6.89
C ALA A 693 22.84 -15.77 -7.94
N TYR A 694 22.76 -16.19 -9.20
CA TYR A 694 23.53 -15.62 -10.31
C TYR A 694 22.83 -15.94 -11.63
N ASP A 695 23.31 -15.41 -12.75
CA ASP A 695 22.72 -15.65 -14.08
C ASP A 695 21.24 -15.25 -14.16
N LEU A 696 20.89 -14.11 -13.54
CA LEU A 696 19.52 -13.61 -13.42
C LEU A 696 19.10 -13.00 -14.77
N LYS A 697 18.08 -13.57 -15.39
CA LYS A 697 17.64 -13.23 -16.75
C LYS A 697 16.49 -12.26 -16.70
N THR A 698 16.62 -11.09 -17.33
CA THR A 698 15.56 -10.08 -17.36
C THR A 698 15.38 -9.53 -18.77
N VAL A 699 14.15 -9.18 -19.10
CA VAL A 699 13.79 -8.65 -20.41
C VAL A 699 14.22 -7.19 -20.53
N SER A 700 14.70 -6.78 -21.71
CA SER A 700 15.07 -5.39 -21.98
C SER A 700 13.82 -4.49 -22.06
N PRO A 701 13.89 -3.22 -21.62
CA PRO A 701 12.76 -2.29 -21.75
C PRO A 701 12.25 -2.14 -23.19
N GLU A 702 13.15 -2.22 -24.17
CA GLU A 702 12.84 -2.15 -25.60
C GLU A 702 12.00 -3.33 -26.06
N MET A 703 12.34 -4.56 -25.64
CA MET A 703 11.55 -5.75 -25.96
C MET A 703 10.16 -5.70 -25.32
N ILE A 704 10.07 -5.25 -24.06
CA ILE A 704 8.78 -5.08 -23.37
C ILE A 704 7.90 -4.09 -24.14
N GLN A 705 8.45 -2.94 -24.51
CA GLN A 705 7.73 -1.93 -25.26
C GLN A 705 7.28 -2.46 -26.63
N LYS A 706 8.17 -3.09 -27.41
CA LYS A 706 7.83 -3.69 -28.72
C LYS A 706 6.72 -4.72 -28.60
N ARG A 707 6.75 -5.57 -27.57
CA ARG A 707 5.72 -6.59 -27.37
C ARG A 707 4.39 -5.95 -26.96
N ALA A 708 4.42 -5.00 -26.03
CA ALA A 708 3.23 -4.33 -25.54
C ALA A 708 2.53 -3.47 -26.61
N THR A 709 3.28 -2.79 -27.48
CA THR A 709 2.70 -2.03 -28.60
C THR A 709 2.11 -2.94 -29.67
N ARG A 710 2.68 -4.15 -29.87
CA ARG A 710 2.23 -5.13 -30.87
C ARG A 710 0.99 -5.91 -30.42
N THR A 711 0.97 -6.43 -29.20
CA THR A 711 -0.08 -7.37 -28.74
C THR A 711 -0.79 -6.94 -27.46
N GLY A 712 -0.30 -5.93 -26.75
CA GLY A 712 -0.91 -5.45 -25.51
C GLY A 712 -2.30 -4.88 -25.72
N ASP A 713 -3.11 -4.77 -24.68
CA ASP A 713 -4.50 -4.26 -24.72
C ASP A 713 -4.64 -2.73 -24.72
N GLY A 714 -3.52 -1.99 -24.71
CA GLY A 714 -3.49 -0.53 -24.67
C GLY A 714 -3.62 0.07 -23.27
N THR A 715 -3.66 -0.73 -22.20
CA THR A 715 -3.76 -0.24 -20.82
C THR A 715 -2.50 0.48 -20.34
N LYS A 716 -1.35 0.19 -20.93
CA LYS A 716 -0.04 0.69 -20.48
C LYS A 716 0.78 1.42 -21.56
N TYR A 717 0.70 0.98 -22.82
CA TYR A 717 1.41 1.57 -23.96
C TYR A 717 0.42 1.89 -25.08
N GLN A 718 0.60 3.01 -25.77
CA GLN A 718 -0.21 3.36 -26.95
C GLN A 718 0.04 2.35 -28.08
N LEU A 719 -1.04 1.92 -28.74
CA LEU A 719 -0.99 0.95 -29.83
C LEU A 719 -0.51 1.61 -31.11
N ILE A 720 0.24 0.87 -31.93
CA ILE A 720 0.57 1.26 -33.30
C ILE A 720 -0.52 0.64 -34.20
N ASN A 721 -1.18 1.47 -35.02
CA ASN A 721 -2.19 1.03 -35.97
C ASN A 721 -1.51 0.22 -37.09
N ASP A 722 -1.39 -1.10 -36.92
CA ASP A 722 -1.12 -2.00 -38.03
C ASP A 722 -1.90 -3.31 -37.84
N GLU A 723 -2.64 -3.71 -38.87
CA GLU A 723 -3.30 -5.01 -38.98
C GLU A 723 -2.22 -6.11 -39.05
N TYR A 724 -1.91 -6.74 -37.91
CA TYR A 724 -1.01 -7.90 -37.84
C TYR A 724 -1.81 -9.19 -37.73
N GLU A 725 -1.58 -10.13 -38.66
CA GLU A 725 -2.07 -11.51 -38.54
C GLU A 725 -1.30 -12.28 -37.44
N HIS A 726 -2.04 -12.80 -36.47
CA HIS A 726 -1.49 -13.53 -35.33
C HIS A 726 -1.17 -14.98 -35.72
N THR A 727 0.11 -15.33 -35.85
CA THR A 727 0.56 -16.73 -35.99
C THR A 727 0.91 -17.31 -34.61
N SER A 728 -0.06 -17.98 -33.97
CA SER A 728 0.01 -18.45 -32.58
C SER A 728 0.69 -19.83 -32.38
N ASN A 729 1.85 -20.10 -33.01
CA ASN A 729 2.38 -21.48 -33.00
C ASN A 729 3.61 -21.74 -32.13
N ASN A 730 4.30 -20.73 -31.59
CA ASN A 730 5.48 -20.93 -30.77
C ASN A 730 5.27 -20.39 -29.33
N VAL A 731 4.77 -21.24 -28.44
CA VAL A 731 4.57 -20.93 -27.02
C VAL A 731 5.71 -21.56 -26.21
N VAL A 732 6.47 -20.70 -25.51
CA VAL A 732 7.65 -21.08 -24.72
C VAL A 732 7.29 -21.26 -23.25
N TRP A 733 7.87 -22.24 -22.56
CA TRP A 733 7.65 -22.43 -21.12
C TRP A 733 8.76 -21.85 -20.22
N GLY A 734 9.95 -21.53 -20.72
CA GLY A 734 11.07 -21.04 -19.90
C GLY A 734 12.38 -20.94 -20.68
N TRP A 735 13.47 -20.61 -20.01
CA TRP A 735 14.79 -20.49 -20.66
C TRP A 735 15.34 -21.86 -21.11
N ASP A 736 16.01 -21.89 -22.27
CA ASP A 736 16.49 -23.09 -22.98
C ASP A 736 15.36 -24.02 -23.51
N ASP A 737 14.13 -23.52 -23.67
CA ASP A 737 13.08 -24.25 -24.41
C ASP A 737 13.46 -24.39 -25.90
N ARG A 738 13.17 -25.54 -26.50
CA ARG A 738 13.51 -25.84 -27.90
C ARG A 738 12.74 -24.96 -28.89
N ASP A 739 11.63 -24.39 -28.43
CA ASP A 739 10.73 -23.55 -29.22
C ASP A 739 11.01 -22.04 -29.06
N MET A 740 12.07 -21.65 -28.33
CA MET A 740 12.51 -20.24 -28.23
C MET A 740 13.07 -19.72 -29.56
N ILE A 741 12.67 -18.50 -29.94
CA ILE A 741 13.17 -17.84 -31.14
C ILE A 741 14.54 -17.15 -30.88
N PRO A 742 15.46 -17.12 -31.85
CA PRO A 742 16.80 -16.55 -31.68
C PRO A 742 16.80 -15.07 -31.26
N GLU A 743 15.83 -14.28 -31.71
CA GLU A 743 15.69 -12.86 -31.38
C GLU A 743 15.47 -12.65 -29.87
N ASP A 744 14.65 -13.50 -29.24
CA ASP A 744 14.37 -13.43 -27.81
C ASP A 744 15.61 -13.73 -26.96
N ILE A 745 16.51 -14.58 -27.47
CA ILE A 745 17.80 -14.91 -26.82
C ILE A 745 18.77 -13.73 -26.91
N GLN A 746 18.83 -13.07 -28.06
CA GLN A 746 19.76 -11.97 -28.31
C GLN A 746 19.43 -10.71 -27.50
N ASP A 747 18.14 -10.41 -27.33
CA ASP A 747 17.66 -9.22 -26.64
C ASP A 747 17.55 -9.39 -25.10
N ALA A 748 17.68 -10.61 -24.59
CA ALA A 748 17.65 -10.90 -23.15
C ALA A 748 18.91 -10.38 -22.44
N ARG A 749 18.74 -9.72 -21.29
CA ARG A 749 19.86 -9.25 -20.45
C ARG A 749 20.16 -10.24 -19.34
N ILE A 750 21.40 -10.71 -19.27
CA ILE A 750 21.89 -11.60 -18.20
C ILE A 750 22.68 -10.77 -17.19
N LEU A 751 22.18 -10.69 -15.97
CA LEU A 751 22.84 -10.02 -14.85
C LEU A 751 23.73 -11.00 -14.08
N ASN A 752 24.88 -10.53 -13.58
CA ASN A 752 25.81 -11.29 -12.76
C ASN A 752 26.34 -12.59 -13.40
N LYS A 753 26.76 -12.53 -14.67
CA LYS A 753 27.41 -13.65 -15.36
C LYS A 753 28.80 -13.90 -14.75
N LEU A 754 28.99 -15.07 -14.14
CA LEU A 754 30.30 -15.48 -13.62
C LEU A 754 31.27 -15.71 -14.80
N SER A 755 32.38 -14.97 -14.87
CA SER A 755 33.42 -15.21 -15.87
C SER A 755 34.24 -16.45 -15.49
N VAL A 756 34.72 -17.19 -16.49
CA VAL A 756 35.57 -18.38 -16.32
C VAL A 756 36.82 -18.06 -15.48
N ASP A 757 37.33 -16.83 -15.58
CA ASP A 757 38.48 -16.36 -14.79
C ASP A 757 38.16 -16.14 -13.31
N MET A 758 36.92 -15.76 -12.98
CA MET A 758 36.45 -15.62 -11.60
C MET A 758 36.35 -16.99 -10.91
N ILE A 759 35.97 -18.04 -11.66
CA ILE A 759 35.91 -19.42 -11.18
C ILE A 759 37.31 -19.98 -10.92
N LYS A 760 38.31 -19.64 -11.75
CA LYS A 760 39.72 -20.02 -11.53
C LYS A 760 40.32 -19.33 -10.30
N ASN A 761 40.00 -18.06 -10.07
CA ASN A 761 40.50 -17.31 -8.91
C ASN A 761 39.86 -17.75 -7.58
N LEU A 762 38.58 -18.18 -7.60
CA LEU A 762 37.91 -18.74 -6.42
C LEU A 762 38.46 -20.12 -6.03
N HIS A 763 38.81 -20.98 -6.99
CA HIS A 763 39.49 -22.25 -6.71
C HIS A 763 40.90 -22.03 -6.15
N LYS A 764 41.63 -21.02 -6.62
CA LYS A 764 42.95 -20.64 -6.09
C LYS A 764 42.87 -20.13 -4.65
N THR A 765 41.80 -19.39 -4.31
CA THR A 765 41.59 -18.87 -2.96
C THR A 765 41.12 -19.94 -1.99
N ALA A 766 40.36 -20.94 -2.46
CA ALA A 766 39.92 -22.08 -1.64
C ALA A 766 41.05 -23.09 -1.36
N ALA A 767 41.98 -23.28 -2.31
CA ALA A 767 43.17 -24.12 -2.12
C ALA A 767 44.16 -23.50 -1.10
N LEU A 768 44.19 -22.17 -0.99
CA LEU A 768 45.02 -21.45 -0.01
C LEU A 768 44.56 -21.58 1.46
N PHE A 769 43.43 -22.25 1.73
CA PHE A 769 42.95 -22.51 3.10
C PHE A 769 43.20 -23.96 3.57
N LEU A 770 43.87 -24.81 2.77
CA LEU A 770 44.05 -26.24 3.09
C LEU A 770 45.49 -26.76 3.03
N GLU A 771 46.52 -25.92 2.97
CA GLU A 771 47.91 -26.41 3.02
C GLU A 771 48.72 -25.76 4.15
N GLU A 772 49.21 -26.60 5.06
CA GLU A 772 50.21 -26.30 6.07
C GLU A 772 51.58 -25.97 5.44
N PRO A 773 52.46 -25.22 6.13
CA PRO A 773 53.69 -24.72 5.55
C PRO A 773 54.80 -25.78 5.57
N GLN A 774 55.37 -26.10 4.40
CA GLN A 774 56.70 -26.70 4.33
C GLN A 774 57.73 -25.76 3.68
N GLN A 775 58.92 -25.83 4.25
CA GLN A 775 60.09 -24.96 4.12
C GLN A 775 60.71 -24.92 2.72
N ASP A 776 61.29 -23.74 2.44
CA ASP A 776 62.56 -23.41 1.77
C ASP A 776 63.13 -24.32 0.66
N VAL A 777 63.67 -23.67 -0.39
CA VAL A 777 65.10 -23.73 -0.81
C VAL A 777 65.26 -23.28 -2.28
N PHE A 778 65.87 -22.10 -2.44
CA PHE A 778 66.94 -21.69 -3.36
C PHE A 778 66.94 -21.79 -4.91
N HIS A 779 67.65 -20.77 -5.44
CA HIS A 779 68.45 -20.63 -6.67
C HIS A 779 67.72 -20.30 -7.99
N GLU A 780 67.77 -19.09 -8.56
CA GLU A 780 68.85 -18.13 -8.91
C GLU A 780 69.49 -18.38 -10.30
N LYS A 781 69.67 -17.26 -11.02
CA LYS A 781 70.51 -16.97 -12.20
C LYS A 781 69.90 -17.22 -13.59
N SER A 782 70.15 -16.38 -14.61
CA SER A 782 70.75 -15.03 -14.72
C SER A 782 70.68 -14.60 -16.20
N THR A 783 70.64 -13.28 -16.44
CA THR A 783 71.27 -12.54 -17.57
C THR A 783 70.75 -12.80 -19.01
N THR A 784 70.56 -11.82 -19.90
CA THR A 784 71.19 -10.49 -20.09
C THR A 784 70.36 -9.65 -21.09
N GLN A 785 70.36 -8.32 -20.88
CA GLN A 785 70.56 -7.17 -21.81
C GLN A 785 69.86 -7.18 -23.19
N GLU A 786 69.35 -6.09 -23.76
CA GLU A 786 69.38 -4.64 -23.53
C GLU A 786 68.30 -4.04 -24.47
N GLU A 787 67.98 -2.74 -24.35
CA GLU A 787 67.02 -1.98 -25.19
C GLU A 787 65.53 -2.02 -24.80
N SER A 788 65.21 -1.51 -23.60
CA SER A 788 64.03 -0.63 -23.41
C SER A 788 64.22 0.33 -22.23
N SER A 789 65.46 0.83 -22.06
CA SER A 789 65.98 1.61 -20.94
C SER A 789 65.33 2.99 -20.69
N SER A 790 64.23 3.33 -21.37
CA SER A 790 63.46 4.54 -21.09
C SER A 790 62.14 4.29 -20.34
N ILE A 791 61.62 3.05 -20.32
CA ILE A 791 60.31 2.72 -19.71
C ILE A 791 60.46 2.18 -18.27
N SER A 792 61.62 1.61 -17.92
CA SER A 792 61.83 0.96 -16.62
C SER A 792 61.97 1.91 -15.42
N ASN A 793 62.30 3.19 -15.64
CA ASN A 793 62.45 4.16 -14.56
C ASN A 793 61.10 4.71 -14.05
N LEU A 794 60.04 4.68 -14.87
CA LEU A 794 58.69 5.07 -14.45
C LEU A 794 57.93 3.92 -13.76
N GLN A 795 58.33 2.67 -13.96
CA GLN A 795 57.73 1.50 -13.29
C GLN A 795 58.39 1.13 -11.96
N LYS A 796 59.62 1.59 -11.68
CA LYS A 796 60.30 1.33 -10.40
C LYS A 796 59.84 2.21 -9.22
N SER A 797 59.08 3.29 -9.44
CA SER A 797 58.54 4.11 -8.34
C SER A 797 57.18 3.65 -7.80
N ARG A 798 56.52 2.66 -8.44
CA ARG A 798 55.16 2.21 -8.08
C ARG A 798 55.07 0.86 -7.35
N LYS A 799 56.17 0.30 -6.87
CA LYS A 799 56.15 -0.97 -6.12
C LYS A 799 56.93 -0.90 -4.81
N SER A 800 56.33 -0.26 -3.80
CA SER A 800 56.41 -0.68 -2.39
C SER A 800 55.38 0.03 -1.51
N GLU A 801 54.08 -0.11 -1.76
CA GLU A 801 53.09 0.18 -0.71
C GLU A 801 52.70 -1.13 -0.02
N SER A 802 53.27 -1.35 1.16
CA SER A 802 52.85 -2.43 2.05
C SER A 802 51.38 -2.20 2.43
N LYS A 803 50.50 -3.16 2.11
CA LYS A 803 49.08 -3.13 2.49
C LYS A 803 48.96 -2.99 4.02
N TYR A 804 48.48 -1.85 4.51
CA TYR A 804 48.35 -1.58 5.95
C TYR A 804 47.47 -2.66 6.62
N LYS A 805 47.98 -3.30 7.69
CA LYS A 805 47.23 -4.28 8.49
C LYS A 805 46.59 -3.59 9.69
N SER A 806 45.26 -3.53 9.71
CA SER A 806 44.49 -2.97 10.83
C SER A 806 44.76 -3.69 12.14
N LYS A 807 44.94 -2.93 13.23
CA LYS A 807 45.13 -3.47 14.59
C LYS A 807 43.83 -3.38 15.38
N ILE A 808 43.33 -4.52 15.87
CA ILE A 808 42.08 -4.61 16.65
C ILE A 808 42.26 -3.97 18.04
N VAL A 809 41.24 -3.25 18.49
CA VAL A 809 41.12 -2.66 19.83
C VAL A 809 40.12 -3.50 20.63
N TRP A 810 40.61 -4.58 21.27
CA TRP A 810 39.77 -5.56 21.97
C TRP A 810 38.86 -4.98 23.04
N LYS A 811 39.28 -3.91 23.71
CA LYS A 811 38.44 -3.16 24.66
C LYS A 811 37.11 -2.73 24.00
N ASN A 812 37.17 -2.18 22.80
CA ASN A 812 35.98 -1.70 22.08
C ASN A 812 35.12 -2.87 21.62
N VAL A 813 35.74 -3.95 21.14
CA VAL A 813 35.04 -5.19 20.76
C VAL A 813 34.20 -5.73 21.91
N ILE A 814 34.78 -5.83 23.11
CA ILE A 814 34.10 -6.35 24.31
C ILE A 814 32.94 -5.42 24.72
N ILE A 815 33.17 -4.09 24.69
CA ILE A 815 32.13 -3.10 25.03
C ILE A 815 30.95 -3.17 24.06
N PHE A 816 31.22 -3.22 22.75
CA PHE A 816 30.14 -3.34 21.76
C PHE A 816 29.43 -4.68 21.86
N LEU A 817 30.14 -5.77 22.13
CA LEU A 817 29.51 -7.08 22.36
C LEU A 817 28.55 -7.03 23.55
N TYR A 818 28.98 -6.42 24.67
CA TYR A 818 28.13 -6.21 25.83
C TYR A 818 26.88 -5.39 25.49
N PHE A 819 27.04 -4.25 24.80
CA PHE A 819 25.91 -3.40 24.45
C PHE A 819 24.92 -4.10 23.52
N HIS A 820 25.39 -4.83 22.50
CA HIS A 820 24.49 -5.50 21.56
C HIS A 820 23.76 -6.70 22.19
N ILE A 821 24.43 -7.51 23.02
CA ILE A 821 23.76 -8.59 23.76
C ILE A 821 22.71 -8.02 24.72
N SER A 822 23.09 -6.99 25.48
CA SER A 822 22.19 -6.29 26.41
C SER A 822 21.02 -5.62 25.69
N ALA A 823 21.24 -5.09 24.49
CA ALA A 823 20.20 -4.49 23.66
C ALA A 823 19.21 -5.53 23.12
N VAL A 824 19.65 -6.73 22.76
CA VAL A 824 18.75 -7.84 22.38
C VAL A 824 17.82 -8.18 23.55
N TYR A 825 18.35 -8.26 24.76
CA TYR A 825 17.53 -8.47 25.95
C TYR A 825 16.62 -7.27 26.24
N GLY A 826 17.12 -6.04 26.09
CA GLY A 826 16.32 -4.83 26.22
C GLY A 826 15.20 -4.74 25.18
N ALA A 827 15.40 -5.22 23.96
CA ALA A 827 14.38 -5.30 22.92
C ALA A 827 13.27 -6.29 23.29
N TYR A 828 13.65 -7.44 23.85
CA TYR A 828 12.70 -8.38 24.43
C TYR A 828 11.87 -7.72 25.54
N LEU A 829 12.51 -7.03 26.49
CA LEU A 829 11.81 -6.32 27.57
C LEU A 829 10.90 -5.22 27.05
N PHE A 830 11.33 -4.47 26.03
CA PHE A 830 10.58 -3.40 25.39
C PHE A 830 9.24 -3.90 24.84
N LEU A 831 9.21 -5.11 24.28
CA LEU A 831 8.03 -5.72 23.68
C LEU A 831 7.13 -6.48 24.68
N THR A 832 7.68 -6.91 25.82
CA THR A 832 7.01 -7.87 26.71
C THR A 832 6.66 -7.33 28.09
N VAL A 833 7.50 -6.47 28.68
CA VAL A 833 7.42 -6.11 30.10
C VAL A 833 7.37 -4.60 30.32
N ALA A 834 8.02 -3.81 29.46
CA ALA A 834 8.18 -2.37 29.66
C ALA A 834 6.84 -1.64 29.81
N LYS A 835 6.77 -0.74 30.79
CA LYS A 835 5.59 0.13 30.95
C LYS A 835 5.48 1.10 29.78
N TRP A 836 4.25 1.47 29.42
CA TRP A 836 4.01 2.43 28.32
C TRP A 836 4.74 3.76 28.50
N TYR A 837 4.84 4.28 29.73
CA TYR A 837 5.61 5.50 30.00
C TYR A 837 7.11 5.32 29.73
N THR A 838 7.67 4.15 30.05
CA THR A 838 9.07 3.81 29.74
C THR A 838 9.29 3.72 28.25
N ILE A 839 8.36 3.11 27.50
CA ILE A 839 8.40 3.03 26.04
C ILE A 839 8.41 4.43 25.43
N ILE A 840 7.46 5.30 25.81
CA ILE A 840 7.37 6.67 25.31
C ILE A 840 8.64 7.46 25.63
N PHE A 841 9.16 7.32 26.85
CA PHE A 841 10.38 8.00 27.27
C PHE A 841 11.64 7.49 26.55
N CYS A 842 11.72 6.17 26.28
CA CYS A 842 12.78 5.59 25.45
C CYS A 842 12.74 6.15 24.02
N LEU A 843 11.55 6.26 23.42
CA LEU A 843 11.39 6.85 22.09
C LEU A 843 11.75 8.34 22.11
N PHE A 844 11.30 9.09 23.12
CA PHE A 844 11.64 10.50 23.27
C PHE A 844 13.17 10.72 23.36
N THR A 845 13.87 9.93 24.17
CA THR A 845 15.33 10.03 24.31
C THR A 845 16.08 9.52 23.08
N LEU A 846 15.56 8.52 22.36
CA LEU A 846 16.06 8.08 21.05
C LEU A 846 16.01 9.22 20.03
N TYR A 847 14.84 9.82 19.83
CA TYR A 847 14.64 10.91 18.88
C TYR A 847 15.41 12.17 19.28
N SER A 848 15.48 12.49 20.58
CA SER A 848 16.31 13.59 21.08
C SER A 848 17.78 13.38 20.74
N GLY A 849 18.30 12.16 20.94
CA GLY A 849 19.66 11.81 20.59
C GLY A 849 19.94 11.96 19.10
N LEU A 850 19.10 11.35 18.26
CA LEU A 850 19.22 11.45 16.80
C LEU A 850 19.17 12.90 16.33
N PHE A 851 18.25 13.71 16.86
CA PHE A 851 18.15 15.13 16.52
C PHE A 851 19.41 15.93 16.91
N GLY A 852 20.05 15.60 18.03
CA GLY A 852 21.32 16.19 18.43
C GLY A 852 22.48 15.87 17.47
N ILE A 853 22.45 14.69 16.84
CA ILE A 853 23.39 14.33 15.78
C ILE A 853 23.05 15.09 14.49
N THR A 854 21.80 14.99 14.02
CA THR A 854 21.41 15.49 12.68
C THR A 854 21.37 17.02 12.61
N ALA A 855 20.56 17.69 13.44
CA ALA A 855 20.50 19.15 13.44
C ALA A 855 21.76 19.77 14.05
N GLY A 856 22.32 19.16 15.10
CA GLY A 856 23.49 19.66 15.82
C GLY A 856 24.81 19.29 15.16
N ALA A 857 25.37 18.13 15.54
CA ALA A 857 26.73 17.73 15.17
C ALA A 857 26.98 17.79 13.66
N HIS A 858 26.00 17.36 12.87
CA HIS A 858 26.06 17.26 11.43
C HIS A 858 25.78 18.60 10.75
N ARG A 859 24.52 19.05 10.68
CA ARG A 859 24.14 20.19 9.83
C ARG A 859 24.62 21.55 10.36
N LEU A 860 24.59 21.77 11.68
CA LEU A 860 25.02 23.02 12.31
C LEU A 860 26.54 23.12 12.43
N TRP A 861 27.16 22.22 13.20
CA TRP A 861 28.59 22.34 13.54
C TRP A 861 29.52 21.77 12.46
N THR A 862 29.15 20.69 11.76
CA THR A 862 30.01 20.17 10.70
C THR A 862 29.93 21.00 9.45
N HIS A 863 28.72 21.21 8.91
CA HIS A 863 28.54 21.80 7.59
C HIS A 863 28.24 23.31 7.57
N LYS A 864 28.00 23.93 8.73
CA LYS A 864 27.66 25.37 8.85
C LYS A 864 26.47 25.79 7.97
N SER A 865 25.56 24.85 7.72
CA SER A 865 24.43 25.02 6.79
C SER A 865 23.38 26.02 7.29
N TYR A 866 23.36 26.29 8.59
CA TYR A 866 22.58 27.36 9.22
C TYR A 866 23.29 27.88 10.47
N LYS A 867 22.81 28.99 11.04
CA LYS A 867 23.28 29.56 12.31
C LYS A 867 22.21 29.41 13.38
N ALA A 868 22.64 29.16 14.61
CA ALA A 868 21.76 28.97 15.76
C ALA A 868 22.15 29.92 16.91
N LYS A 869 21.14 30.49 17.56
CA LYS A 869 21.32 31.26 18.81
C LYS A 869 21.67 30.31 19.96
N TRP A 870 22.22 30.89 21.03
CA TRP A 870 22.72 30.14 22.18
C TRP A 870 21.70 29.15 22.79
N PRO A 871 20.38 29.42 22.91
CA PRO A 871 19.45 28.46 23.52
C PRO A 871 19.33 27.17 22.68
N MET A 872 19.23 27.31 21.36
CA MET A 872 19.17 26.17 20.45
C MET A 872 20.49 25.38 20.48
N ARG A 873 21.64 26.06 20.50
CA ARG A 873 22.96 25.40 20.61
C ARG A 873 23.10 24.58 21.87
N VAL A 874 22.64 25.08 23.01
CA VAL A 874 22.66 24.34 24.29
C VAL A 874 21.75 23.12 24.23
N ILE A 875 20.53 23.25 23.70
CA ILE A 875 19.60 22.12 23.53
C ILE A 875 20.23 21.04 22.64
N LEU A 876 20.76 21.43 21.47
CA LEU A 876 21.40 20.50 20.54
C LEU A 876 22.61 19.82 21.15
N MET A 877 23.39 20.54 21.96
CA MET A 877 24.54 19.97 22.68
C MET A 877 24.08 18.92 23.73
N ILE A 878 23.01 19.18 24.48
CA ILE A 878 22.44 18.19 25.42
C ILE A 878 21.96 16.97 24.65
N CYS A 879 21.18 17.17 23.59
CA CYS A 879 20.70 16.13 22.69
C CYS A 879 21.85 15.29 22.11
N GLN A 880 22.93 15.92 21.63
CA GLN A 880 24.12 15.23 21.10
C GLN A 880 24.80 14.40 22.19
N THR A 881 24.84 14.91 23.43
CA THR A 881 25.44 14.20 24.56
C THR A 881 24.63 12.97 24.96
N ILE A 882 23.29 13.03 24.84
CA ILE A 882 22.39 11.86 25.03
C ILE A 882 22.69 10.76 23.99
N ALA A 883 23.10 11.14 22.77
CA ALA A 883 23.39 10.21 21.68
C ALA A 883 24.70 9.43 21.85
N PHE A 884 25.65 9.96 22.64
CA PHE A 884 26.96 9.38 22.92
C PHE A 884 27.70 8.84 21.68
N GLN A 885 28.04 9.75 20.76
CA GLN A 885 28.88 9.48 19.59
C GLN A 885 30.12 10.37 19.60
N ASN A 886 30.90 10.34 20.68
CA ASN A 886 31.98 11.29 20.99
C ASN A 886 31.47 12.74 21.17
N HIS A 887 32.35 13.62 21.67
CA HIS A 887 32.02 15.04 21.80
C HIS A 887 31.97 15.71 20.43
N ILE A 888 31.21 16.80 20.31
CA ILE A 888 30.95 17.50 19.03
C ILE A 888 32.24 17.75 18.25
N TYR A 889 33.29 18.24 18.90
CA TYR A 889 34.57 18.55 18.23
C TYR A 889 35.21 17.34 17.50
N GLU A 890 35.17 16.14 18.09
CA GLU A 890 35.76 14.95 17.46
C GLU A 890 34.86 14.40 16.36
N TRP A 891 33.54 14.39 16.60
CA TRP A 891 32.57 13.98 15.61
C TRP A 891 32.68 14.84 14.34
N VAL A 892 32.72 16.17 14.50
CA VAL A 892 32.85 17.11 13.38
C VAL A 892 34.18 16.92 12.65
N ARG A 893 35.30 16.78 13.36
CA ARG A 893 36.60 16.53 12.71
C ARG A 893 36.55 15.29 11.83
N ASP A 894 36.09 14.16 12.38
CA ASP A 894 36.04 12.91 11.64
C ASP A 894 35.06 12.99 10.46
N HIS A 895 33.93 13.71 10.60
CA HIS A 895 32.94 13.88 9.53
C HIS A 895 33.42 14.83 8.41
N ARG A 896 34.14 15.91 8.74
CA ARG A 896 34.80 16.77 7.73
C ARG A 896 35.86 16.01 6.94
N VAL A 897 36.63 15.15 7.62
CA VAL A 897 37.60 14.26 6.96
C VAL A 897 36.89 13.27 6.04
N HIS A 898 35.80 12.67 6.50
CA HIS A 898 34.98 11.77 5.70
C HIS A 898 34.55 12.43 4.38
N HIS A 899 33.92 13.61 4.42
CA HIS A 899 33.50 14.32 3.20
C HIS A 899 34.66 14.67 2.27
N LYS A 900 35.77 15.19 2.81
CA LYS A 900 36.89 15.65 1.98
C LYS A 900 37.65 14.51 1.32
N TYR A 901 37.66 13.33 1.94
CA TYR A 901 38.47 12.20 1.51
C TYR A 901 37.65 10.90 1.36
N THR A 902 36.37 11.03 1.01
CA THR A 902 35.41 9.92 0.88
C THR A 902 36.01 8.74 0.12
N ASP A 903 35.82 7.53 0.63
CA ASP A 903 36.29 6.27 0.03
C ASP A 903 37.80 6.14 -0.21
N THR A 904 38.61 6.92 0.52
CA THR A 904 40.07 6.76 0.57
C THR A 904 40.51 6.17 1.91
N ASP A 905 41.80 5.89 2.08
CA ASP A 905 42.34 5.45 3.37
C ASP A 905 42.37 6.56 4.43
N ALA A 906 42.07 7.81 4.06
CA ALA A 906 41.86 8.92 4.99
C ALA A 906 40.41 9.03 5.48
N ASP A 907 39.44 8.34 4.85
CA ASP A 907 38.06 8.28 5.32
C ASP A 907 37.98 7.37 6.58
N PRO A 908 37.53 7.89 7.75
CA PRO A 908 37.45 7.11 8.98
C PRO A 908 36.60 5.84 8.86
N HIS A 909 35.56 5.86 8.02
CA HIS A 909 34.62 4.77 7.84
C HIS A 909 34.47 4.39 6.36
N ASN A 910 35.62 4.36 5.66
CA ASN A 910 35.75 3.99 4.24
C ASN A 910 34.88 2.77 3.84
N ALA A 911 33.82 3.05 3.05
CA ALA A 911 32.86 2.06 2.61
C ALA A 911 33.46 1.01 1.64
N LYS A 912 34.58 1.30 0.95
CA LYS A 912 35.29 0.33 0.10
C LYS A 912 35.88 -0.84 0.90
N ARG A 913 36.03 -0.70 2.22
CA ARG A 913 36.45 -1.80 3.11
C ARG A 913 35.29 -2.73 3.50
N GLY A 914 34.09 -2.48 2.98
CA GLY A 914 32.90 -3.31 3.11
C GLY A 914 31.95 -2.85 4.22
N PHE A 915 30.70 -3.32 4.15
CA PHE A 915 29.61 -2.92 5.04
C PHE A 915 29.97 -3.01 6.53
N PHE A 916 30.55 -4.14 6.97
CA PHE A 916 30.89 -4.32 8.38
C PHE A 916 31.89 -3.27 8.87
N PHE A 917 32.89 -2.93 8.05
CA PHE A 917 33.90 -1.93 8.40
C PHE A 917 33.25 -0.55 8.56
N SER A 918 32.49 -0.09 7.57
CA SER A 918 31.84 1.24 7.61
C SER A 918 30.70 1.34 8.63
N HIS A 919 30.07 0.22 8.99
CA HIS A 919 29.00 0.18 9.99
C HIS A 919 29.55 0.25 11.43
N ILE A 920 30.45 -0.66 11.82
CA ILE A 920 30.96 -0.74 13.21
C ILE A 920 32.45 -1.09 13.29
N GLY A 921 33.00 -1.77 12.28
CA GLY A 921 34.37 -2.28 12.28
C GLY A 921 35.44 -1.21 12.46
N TRP A 922 35.23 -0.01 11.92
CA TRP A 922 36.15 1.12 12.07
C TRP A 922 36.33 1.57 13.54
N LEU A 923 35.30 1.37 14.38
CA LEU A 923 35.34 1.67 15.82
C LEU A 923 36.07 0.58 16.64
N MET A 924 36.31 -0.59 16.02
CA MET A 924 36.95 -1.74 16.67
C MET A 924 38.43 -1.88 16.30
N VAL A 925 38.97 -0.99 15.47
CA VAL A 925 40.38 -1.00 15.06
C VAL A 925 41.03 0.36 15.28
N LYS A 926 42.36 0.42 15.27
CA LYS A 926 43.07 1.70 15.22
C LYS A 926 42.81 2.38 13.89
N LYS A 927 42.55 3.70 13.92
CA LYS A 927 42.41 4.54 12.73
C LYS A 927 43.62 4.40 11.81
N HIS A 928 43.39 4.43 10.51
CA HIS A 928 44.48 4.44 9.52
C HIS A 928 45.37 5.67 9.71
N PRO A 929 46.69 5.60 9.50
CA PRO A 929 47.59 6.76 9.62
C PRO A 929 47.14 7.97 8.78
N ASP A 930 46.55 7.72 7.60
CA ASP A 930 46.06 8.80 6.74
C ASP A 930 44.86 9.54 7.33
N VAL A 931 43.99 8.88 8.10
CA VAL A 931 42.90 9.56 8.82
C VAL A 931 43.48 10.58 9.81
N ILE A 932 44.56 10.22 10.51
CA ILE A 932 45.22 11.10 11.48
C ILE A 932 45.93 12.24 10.76
N LYS A 933 46.71 11.92 9.72
CA LYS A 933 47.49 12.90 8.95
C LYS A 933 46.58 13.92 8.26
N ARG A 934 45.53 13.46 7.58
CA ARG A 934 44.57 14.33 6.89
C ARG A 934 43.63 15.05 7.86
N GLY A 935 43.26 14.41 8.96
CA GLY A 935 42.47 15.05 10.03
C GLY A 935 43.16 16.25 10.66
N ALA A 936 44.49 16.25 10.76
CA ALA A 936 45.25 17.41 11.23
C ALA A 936 45.26 18.60 10.25
N THR A 937 44.84 18.39 8.98
CA THR A 937 44.77 19.45 7.96
C THR A 937 43.39 20.11 7.85
N ILE A 938 42.37 19.56 8.54
CA ILE A 938 41.02 20.12 8.54
C ILE A 938 40.99 21.33 9.47
N ASP A 939 40.43 22.44 8.99
CA ASP A 939 40.18 23.63 9.81
C ASP A 939 39.10 23.31 10.86
N MET A 940 39.40 23.61 12.12
CA MET A 940 38.53 23.38 13.28
C MET A 940 38.37 24.65 14.14
N SER A 941 38.92 25.79 13.69
CA SER A 941 38.96 27.06 14.43
C SER A 941 37.56 27.53 14.84
N ASP A 942 36.56 27.32 13.98
CA ASP A 942 35.16 27.67 14.25
C ASP A 942 34.56 26.95 15.47
N LEU A 943 35.01 25.73 15.76
CA LEU A 943 34.57 24.99 16.95
C LEU A 943 35.36 25.34 18.20
N GLU A 944 36.59 25.84 18.04
CA GLU A 944 37.42 26.34 19.15
C GLU A 944 36.91 27.68 19.65
N GLU A 945 36.30 28.46 18.75
CA GLU A 945 35.63 29.72 19.07
C GLU A 945 34.19 29.52 19.60
N ASP A 946 33.59 28.32 19.45
CA ASP A 946 32.25 28.01 19.94
C ASP A 946 32.28 27.66 21.44
N PRO A 947 31.81 28.54 22.36
CA PRO A 947 31.88 28.28 23.80
C PRO A 947 31.04 27.10 24.26
N VAL A 948 29.96 26.74 23.54
CA VAL A 948 29.12 25.59 23.87
C VAL A 948 29.85 24.29 23.55
N VAL A 949 30.52 24.23 22.39
CA VAL A 949 31.30 23.06 21.97
C VAL A 949 32.53 22.85 22.86
N VAL A 950 33.27 23.92 23.17
CA VAL A 950 34.43 23.87 24.07
C VAL A 950 34.00 23.44 25.48
N TRP A 951 32.88 23.96 26.00
CA TRP A 951 32.35 23.57 27.29
C TRP A 951 31.94 22.09 27.30
N GLN A 952 31.21 21.63 26.27
CA GLN A 952 30.85 20.22 26.16
C GLN A 952 32.09 19.33 26.16
N ARG A 953 33.10 19.67 25.35
CA ARG A 953 34.36 18.92 25.26
C ARG A 953 35.06 18.82 26.62
N LYS A 954 35.14 19.92 27.37
CA LYS A 954 35.76 19.97 28.70
C LYS A 954 35.06 19.06 29.72
N PHE A 955 33.74 18.98 29.68
CA PHE A 955 32.93 18.24 30.66
C PHE A 955 32.36 16.91 30.13
N TYR A 956 32.70 16.52 28.90
CA TYR A 956 32.06 15.41 28.20
C TYR A 956 32.11 14.09 28.97
N ILE A 957 33.25 13.80 29.61
CA ILE A 957 33.45 12.53 30.34
C ILE A 957 32.51 12.40 31.55
N ILE A 958 32.00 13.52 32.08
CA ILE A 958 31.02 13.55 33.17
C ILE A 958 29.59 13.59 32.60
N LEU A 959 29.35 14.43 31.61
CA LEU A 959 28.02 14.64 31.03
C LEU A 959 27.51 13.42 30.27
N MET A 960 28.38 12.73 29.54
CA MET A 960 28.03 11.57 28.73
C MET A 960 27.40 10.44 29.57
N PRO A 961 28.06 9.89 30.62
CA PRO A 961 27.47 8.80 31.38
C PRO A 961 26.18 9.24 32.10
N LEU A 962 26.14 10.51 32.53
CA LEU A 962 24.98 11.09 33.19
C LEU A 962 23.75 11.15 32.28
N LEU A 963 23.90 11.76 31.09
CA LEU A 963 22.79 12.03 30.17
C LEU A 963 22.44 10.81 29.30
N CYS A 964 23.42 9.98 28.94
CA CYS A 964 23.17 8.82 28.09
C CYS A 964 22.65 7.62 28.90
N PHE A 965 23.18 7.36 30.09
CA PHE A 965 22.89 6.13 30.84
C PHE A 965 22.17 6.36 32.17
N ILE A 966 22.70 7.22 33.04
CA ILE A 966 22.21 7.35 34.42
C ILE A 966 20.80 7.97 34.46
N ILE A 967 20.61 9.17 33.91
CA ILE A 967 19.32 9.86 33.91
C ILE A 967 18.25 9.03 33.18
N PRO A 968 18.52 8.46 31.99
CA PRO A 968 17.51 7.69 31.28
C PRO A 968 17.14 6.36 31.96
N THR A 969 18.02 5.81 32.81
CA THR A 969 17.71 4.64 33.65
C THR A 969 16.95 5.06 34.91
N TRP A 970 17.37 6.17 35.54
CA TRP A 970 16.83 6.63 36.81
C TRP A 970 15.40 7.18 36.69
N ILE A 971 15.09 7.92 35.61
CA ILE A 971 13.76 8.51 35.42
C ILE A 971 12.65 7.44 35.41
N PRO A 972 12.72 6.37 34.58
CA PRO A 972 11.69 5.34 34.59
C PRO A 972 11.60 4.59 35.92
N TYR A 973 12.75 4.34 36.54
CA TYR A 973 12.82 3.69 37.84
C TYR A 973 12.11 4.51 38.92
N TYR A 974 12.39 5.81 39.00
CA TYR A 974 11.91 6.67 40.08
C TYR A 974 10.47 7.16 39.88
N PHE A 975 10.14 7.69 38.70
CA PHE A 975 8.89 8.44 38.51
C PHE A 975 7.66 7.57 38.26
N TRP A 976 7.82 6.41 37.63
CA TRP A 976 6.70 5.50 37.35
C TRP A 976 6.99 4.05 37.72
N GLY A 977 8.02 3.83 38.55
CA GLY A 977 8.30 2.57 39.22
C GLY A 977 8.66 1.42 38.26
N GLU A 978 9.38 1.70 37.18
CA GLU A 978 9.96 0.64 36.34
C GLU A 978 11.05 -0.10 37.14
N GLN A 979 11.23 -1.41 36.95
CA GLN A 979 12.32 -2.09 37.68
C GLN A 979 13.67 -1.54 37.22
N ALA A 980 14.57 -1.23 38.16
CA ALA A 980 15.88 -0.62 37.85
C ALA A 980 16.68 -1.40 36.80
N ILE A 981 16.66 -2.74 36.89
CA ILE A 981 17.34 -3.61 35.94
C ILE A 981 16.70 -3.56 34.55
N TYR A 982 15.37 -3.44 34.45
CA TYR A 982 14.68 -3.29 33.17
C TYR A 982 14.98 -1.92 32.55
N SER A 983 14.92 -0.85 33.35
CA SER A 983 15.28 0.51 32.92
C SER A 983 16.70 0.60 32.35
N TRP A 984 17.65 -0.14 32.94
CA TRP A 984 19.04 -0.22 32.46
C TRP A 984 19.13 -0.87 31.07
N TYR A 985 18.55 -2.06 30.91
CA TYR A 985 18.57 -2.77 29.61
C TYR A 985 17.78 -2.04 28.53
N LEU A 986 16.67 -1.39 28.88
CA LEU A 986 15.91 -0.53 27.96
C LEU A 986 16.73 0.71 27.53
N THR A 987 17.52 1.27 28.45
CA THR A 987 18.45 2.37 28.14
C THR A 987 19.57 1.92 27.19
N ILE A 988 20.15 0.74 27.41
CA ILE A 988 21.15 0.17 26.49
C ILE A 988 20.53 -0.13 25.13
N PHE A 989 19.32 -0.69 25.10
CA PHE A 989 18.60 -0.95 23.86
C PHE A 989 18.36 0.36 23.08
N ARG A 990 17.91 1.41 23.75
CA ARG A 990 17.76 2.74 23.14
C ARG A 990 19.08 3.27 22.58
N TYR A 991 20.15 3.24 23.36
CA TYR A 991 21.47 3.71 22.92
C TYR A 991 22.00 2.93 21.71
N THR A 992 21.93 1.60 21.76
CA THR A 992 22.38 0.72 20.67
C THR A 992 21.55 0.95 19.40
N THR A 993 20.25 1.23 19.54
CA THR A 993 19.38 1.61 18.42
C THR A 993 19.80 2.96 17.83
N THR A 994 20.11 3.97 18.67
CA THR A 994 20.65 5.27 18.21
C THR A 994 21.92 5.08 17.37
N LEU A 995 22.85 4.26 17.85
CA LEU A 995 24.10 3.98 17.14
C LEU A 995 23.87 3.33 15.78
N ASN A 996 23.10 2.25 15.73
CA ASN A 996 22.85 1.52 14.48
C ASN A 996 22.13 2.37 13.45
N ILE A 997 21.18 3.23 13.87
CA ILE A 997 20.51 4.18 12.98
C ILE A 997 21.53 5.14 12.34
N THR A 998 22.45 5.71 13.13
CA THR A 998 23.48 6.60 12.57
C THR A 998 24.46 5.84 11.69
N TRP A 999 24.89 4.64 12.10
CA TRP A 999 25.85 3.84 11.34
C TRP A 999 25.30 3.32 10.01
N LEU A 1000 23.98 3.20 9.85
CA LEU A 1000 23.35 2.93 8.57
C LEU A 1000 23.63 4.03 7.53
N VAL A 1001 23.82 5.29 7.95
CA VAL A 1001 24.21 6.38 7.05
C VAL A 1001 25.60 6.11 6.46
N ASN A 1002 26.57 5.76 7.31
CA ASN A 1002 27.95 5.47 6.87
C ASN A 1002 28.07 4.20 6.01
N SER A 1003 27.14 3.25 6.19
CA SER A 1003 27.22 1.93 5.57
C SER A 1003 26.18 1.73 4.47
N ALA A 1004 24.90 1.63 4.81
CA ALA A 1004 23.85 1.43 3.83
C ALA A 1004 23.75 2.60 2.85
N ALA A 1005 23.87 3.84 3.31
CA ALA A 1005 23.79 5.02 2.43
C ALA A 1005 25.06 5.29 1.61
N HIS A 1006 26.09 4.44 1.69
CA HIS A 1006 27.24 4.41 0.77
C HIS A 1006 27.30 3.18 -0.14
N ILE A 1007 26.40 2.22 0.06
CA ILE A 1007 26.46 0.91 -0.63
C ILE A 1007 25.15 0.63 -1.38
N TRP A 1008 23.99 1.05 -0.86
CA TRP A 1008 22.68 0.69 -1.39
C TRP A 1008 21.73 1.90 -1.48
N GLY A 1009 21.46 2.33 -2.71
CA GLY A 1009 20.47 3.35 -3.01
C GLY A 1009 20.65 3.90 -4.43
N MET A 1010 19.96 5.01 -4.72
CA MET A 1010 20.03 5.71 -6.00
C MET A 1010 21.14 6.78 -5.97
N LYS A 1011 21.67 7.20 -7.13
CA LYS A 1011 22.67 8.27 -7.24
C LYS A 1011 22.21 9.39 -8.18
N PRO A 1012 21.07 10.04 -7.89
CA PRO A 1012 20.43 10.96 -8.82
C PRO A 1012 21.22 12.24 -9.10
N TYR A 1013 22.21 12.61 -8.28
CA TYR A 1013 22.97 13.86 -8.44
C TYR A 1013 24.43 13.63 -8.85
N ASP A 1014 25.05 12.55 -8.38
CA ASP A 1014 26.41 12.18 -8.78
C ASP A 1014 26.65 10.66 -8.72
N ARG A 1015 26.81 10.03 -9.89
CA ARG A 1015 27.01 8.58 -10.02
C ARG A 1015 28.43 8.12 -9.65
N TYR A 1016 29.40 9.05 -9.59
CA TYR A 1016 30.83 8.73 -9.45
C TYR A 1016 31.28 8.63 -7.99
N ILE A 1017 30.52 9.18 -7.05
CA ILE A 1017 30.72 9.01 -5.60
C ILE A 1017 30.00 7.77 -5.08
N SER A 1018 30.45 7.19 -3.95
CA SER A 1018 29.80 6.00 -3.39
C SER A 1018 28.46 6.29 -2.71
N SER A 1019 28.26 7.50 -2.20
CA SER A 1019 27.05 7.88 -1.46
C SER A 1019 25.79 7.72 -2.30
N THR A 1020 24.72 7.27 -1.66
CA THR A 1020 23.45 6.89 -2.27
C THR A 1020 22.27 7.44 -1.48
N ASP A 1021 21.21 7.81 -2.19
CA ASP A 1021 19.93 8.17 -1.62
C ASP A 1021 19.14 6.90 -1.25
N SER A 1022 18.72 6.81 0.01
CA SER A 1022 18.00 5.67 0.59
C SER A 1022 16.80 6.11 1.42
N TYR A 1023 15.60 5.71 0.98
CA TYR A 1023 14.34 6.14 1.59
C TYR A 1023 14.14 5.57 3.00
N SER A 1024 14.53 4.32 3.21
CA SER A 1024 14.48 3.70 4.54
C SER A 1024 15.41 4.41 5.51
N VAL A 1025 16.64 4.74 5.09
CA VAL A 1025 17.59 5.49 5.93
C VAL A 1025 17.06 6.90 6.20
N GLY A 1026 16.41 7.54 5.23
CA GLY A 1026 15.82 8.86 5.38
C GLY A 1026 14.78 8.91 6.50
N ILE A 1027 13.87 7.93 6.54
CA ILE A 1027 12.88 7.82 7.61
C ILE A 1027 13.54 7.52 8.96
N THR A 1028 14.42 6.51 9.03
CA THR A 1028 14.98 6.05 10.30
C THR A 1028 15.97 7.05 10.91
N ALA A 1029 16.76 7.74 10.07
CA ALA A 1029 17.78 8.70 10.46
C ALA A 1029 17.30 10.16 10.34
N LEU A 1030 15.99 10.40 10.45
CA LEU A 1030 15.38 11.75 10.52
C LEU A 1030 15.73 12.70 9.37
N GLY A 1031 16.01 12.18 8.18
CA GLY A 1031 16.31 12.95 6.96
C GLY A 1031 17.71 12.72 6.38
N GLU A 1032 18.62 12.03 7.07
CA GLU A 1032 20.01 11.85 6.61
C GLU A 1032 20.20 10.74 5.55
N GLY A 1033 19.10 10.22 5.00
CA GLY A 1033 19.14 9.16 3.99
C GLY A 1033 19.40 9.64 2.57
N TRP A 1034 19.31 10.95 2.30
CA TRP A 1034 19.62 11.51 0.97
C TRP A 1034 21.09 11.79 0.83
N HIS A 1035 21.88 10.72 0.98
CA HIS A 1035 23.30 10.82 1.16
C HIS A 1035 24.05 11.15 -0.14
N ASN A 1036 23.48 10.81 -1.31
CA ASN A 1036 24.02 11.28 -2.59
C ASN A 1036 23.82 12.80 -2.71
N TYR A 1037 22.62 13.30 -2.42
CA TYR A 1037 22.38 14.76 -2.38
C TYR A 1037 23.33 15.45 -1.42
N HIS A 1038 23.45 14.91 -0.20
CA HIS A 1038 24.20 15.52 0.87
C HIS A 1038 25.70 15.60 0.57
N HIS A 1039 26.31 14.55 -0.01
CA HIS A 1039 27.72 14.59 -0.40
C HIS A 1039 27.98 15.56 -1.58
N VAL A 1040 26.99 15.77 -2.43
CA VAL A 1040 27.08 16.72 -3.55
C VAL A 1040 26.90 18.17 -3.07
N PHE A 1041 25.99 18.39 -2.13
CA PHE A 1041 25.66 19.71 -1.58
C PHE A 1041 25.75 19.71 -0.04
N PRO A 1042 26.96 19.58 0.53
CA PRO A 1042 27.13 19.39 1.97
C PRO A 1042 26.67 20.60 2.81
N TRP A 1043 26.65 21.80 2.23
CA TRP A 1043 26.19 23.03 2.89
C TRP A 1043 24.68 23.24 2.90
N ASP A 1044 23.88 22.38 2.26
CA ASP A 1044 22.42 22.53 2.28
C ASP A 1044 21.84 22.12 3.65
N TYR A 1045 21.11 23.03 4.30
CA TYR A 1045 20.57 22.81 5.64
C TYR A 1045 19.49 21.72 5.69
N LYS A 1046 18.87 21.40 4.56
CA LYS A 1046 17.91 20.33 4.46
C LYS A 1046 18.60 18.98 4.31
N ALA A 1047 19.86 18.95 3.86
CA ALA A 1047 20.57 17.75 3.43
C ALA A 1047 19.76 16.91 2.43
N SER A 1048 18.85 17.56 1.68
CA SER A 1048 17.86 16.91 0.84
C SER A 1048 17.25 17.86 -0.17
N GLU A 1049 16.92 17.36 -1.36
CA GLU A 1049 16.05 18.10 -2.29
C GLU A 1049 14.59 18.17 -1.79
N LEU A 1050 14.09 17.09 -1.18
CA LEU A 1050 12.68 16.96 -0.80
C LEU A 1050 12.31 17.93 0.33
N SER A 1051 11.30 18.77 0.09
CA SER A 1051 10.75 19.67 1.12
C SER A 1051 9.65 19.01 1.99
N ASN A 1052 9.62 17.67 2.04
CA ASN A 1052 8.60 16.93 2.78
C ASN A 1052 9.07 16.57 4.20
N TYR A 1053 8.41 17.15 5.21
CA TYR A 1053 8.71 16.93 6.62
C TYR A 1053 8.46 15.50 7.11
N SER A 1054 7.63 14.70 6.43
CA SER A 1054 7.36 13.31 6.86
C SER A 1054 8.56 12.37 6.70
N VAL A 1055 9.52 12.74 5.85
CA VAL A 1055 10.75 11.96 5.58
C VAL A 1055 12.03 12.72 5.95
N ASN A 1056 11.91 13.98 6.37
CA ASN A 1056 13.02 14.81 6.82
C ASN A 1056 12.59 15.65 8.04
N PHE A 1057 12.37 14.95 9.15
CA PHE A 1057 11.90 15.55 10.40
C PHE A 1057 12.90 16.58 10.96
N THR A 1058 14.22 16.37 10.76
CA THR A 1058 15.26 17.31 11.17
C THR A 1058 15.03 18.69 10.57
N THR A 1059 14.77 18.77 9.26
CA THR A 1059 14.46 20.03 8.57
C THR A 1059 13.21 20.71 9.15
N ALA A 1060 12.16 19.95 9.42
CA ALA A 1060 10.92 20.47 10.01
C ALA A 1060 11.16 21.18 11.35
N VAL A 1061 12.01 20.59 12.20
CA VAL A 1061 12.36 21.16 13.50
C VAL A 1061 13.26 22.39 13.35
N ILE A 1062 14.24 22.36 12.43
CA ILE A 1062 15.09 23.53 12.13
C ILE A 1062 14.22 24.69 11.64
N ASP A 1063 13.28 24.46 10.72
CA ASP A 1063 12.35 25.48 10.22
C ASP A 1063 11.43 26.00 11.33
N GLY A 1064 11.03 25.15 12.28
CA GLY A 1064 10.32 25.55 13.50
C GLY A 1064 11.13 26.52 14.36
N PHE A 1065 12.40 26.21 14.63
CA PHE A 1065 13.31 27.12 15.34
C PHE A 1065 13.63 28.39 14.54
N ALA A 1066 13.61 28.32 13.21
CA ALA A 1066 13.76 29.50 12.37
C ALA A 1066 12.58 30.47 12.51
N LYS A 1067 11.35 29.94 12.58
CA LYS A 1067 10.14 30.74 12.87
C LYS A 1067 10.17 31.37 14.26
N LEU A 1068 10.79 30.71 15.24
CA LEU A 1068 11.05 31.27 16.58
C LEU A 1068 12.20 32.29 16.60
N GLY A 1069 12.92 32.46 15.48
CA GLY A 1069 14.11 33.32 15.38
C GLY A 1069 15.32 32.78 16.13
N TRP A 1070 15.35 31.47 16.43
CA TRP A 1070 16.46 30.78 17.09
C TRP A 1070 17.43 30.15 16.08
N ALA A 1071 16.94 29.76 14.90
CA ALA A 1071 17.75 29.44 13.73
C ALA A 1071 17.64 30.57 12.68
N TYR A 1072 18.71 30.82 11.93
CA TYR A 1072 18.76 31.83 10.87
C TYR A 1072 19.88 31.49 9.89
N ASP A 1073 20.01 32.25 8.79
CA ASP A 1073 21.04 32.02 7.77
C ASP A 1073 21.02 30.61 7.17
N LEU A 1074 19.80 30.10 6.89
CA LEU A 1074 19.56 28.75 6.40
C LEU A 1074 19.92 28.70 4.91
N LYS A 1075 20.92 27.90 4.56
CA LYS A 1075 21.48 27.79 3.21
C LYS A 1075 20.85 26.63 2.47
N THR A 1076 20.24 26.89 1.31
CA THR A 1076 19.62 25.85 0.50
C THR A 1076 19.98 26.02 -0.96
N VAL A 1077 20.12 24.90 -1.66
CA VAL A 1077 20.47 24.86 -3.07
C VAL A 1077 19.28 25.28 -3.92
N SER A 1078 19.54 26.03 -4.99
CA SER A 1078 18.51 26.43 -5.94
C SER A 1078 18.05 25.24 -6.81
N PRO A 1079 16.76 25.15 -7.19
CA PRO A 1079 16.29 24.10 -8.10
C PRO A 1079 17.08 24.06 -9.42
N GLU A 1080 17.53 25.22 -9.90
CA GLU A 1080 18.34 25.33 -11.12
C GLU A 1080 19.72 24.67 -10.96
N MET A 1081 20.39 24.86 -9.82
CA MET A 1081 21.69 24.21 -9.54
C MET A 1081 21.52 22.69 -9.40
N ILE A 1082 20.46 22.23 -8.71
CA ILE A 1082 20.15 20.81 -8.57
C ILE A 1082 19.98 20.16 -9.94
N GLN A 1083 19.17 20.77 -10.80
CA GLN A 1083 18.92 20.27 -12.15
C GLN A 1083 20.21 20.23 -12.97
N LYS A 1084 21.00 21.31 -13.00
CA LYS A 1084 22.30 21.36 -13.71
C LYS A 1084 23.25 20.27 -13.23
N ARG A 1085 23.34 20.03 -11.92
CA ARG A 1085 24.22 19.00 -11.36
C ARG A 1085 23.72 17.60 -11.70
N ALA A 1086 22.43 17.35 -11.55
CA ALA A 1086 21.83 16.04 -11.81
C ALA A 1086 21.89 15.66 -13.31
N THR A 1087 21.70 16.60 -14.22
CA THR A 1087 21.85 16.33 -15.66
C THR A 1087 23.30 16.09 -16.07
N ARG A 1088 24.27 16.69 -15.37
CA ARG A 1088 25.71 16.55 -15.63
C ARG A 1088 26.32 15.25 -15.07
N THR A 1089 26.00 14.91 -13.82
CA THR A 1089 26.67 13.81 -13.10
C THR A 1089 25.73 12.78 -12.51
N GLY A 1090 24.42 13.02 -12.50
CA GLY A 1090 23.43 12.07 -11.95
C GLY A 1090 23.40 10.75 -12.71
N ASP A 1091 22.85 9.69 -12.13
CA ASP A 1091 22.71 8.36 -12.74
C ASP A 1091 21.51 8.20 -13.69
N GLY A 1092 20.70 9.26 -13.86
CA GLY A 1092 19.51 9.25 -14.70
C GLY A 1092 18.25 8.74 -14.00
N THR A 1093 18.29 8.39 -12.70
CA THR A 1093 17.09 7.90 -12.00
C THR A 1093 16.03 8.97 -11.78
N LYS A 1094 16.40 10.25 -11.91
CA LYS A 1094 15.52 11.40 -11.60
C LYS A 1094 15.41 12.45 -12.71
N TYR A 1095 16.50 12.72 -13.43
CA TYR A 1095 16.56 13.71 -14.52
C TYR A 1095 17.19 13.07 -15.77
N GLN A 1096 16.68 13.39 -16.97
CA GLN A 1096 17.27 12.95 -18.24
C GLN A 1096 18.66 13.57 -18.45
N LEU A 1097 19.61 12.78 -18.93
CA LEU A 1097 21.01 13.18 -19.15
C LEU A 1097 21.17 14.01 -20.43
N ILE A 1098 22.13 14.94 -20.44
CA ILE A 1098 22.53 15.71 -21.62
C ILE A 1098 24.00 15.39 -21.92
N ASN A 1099 24.23 14.51 -22.90
CA ASN A 1099 25.53 14.08 -23.48
C ASN A 1099 26.58 13.45 -22.53
N ASP A 1100 27.16 12.33 -22.96
CA ASP A 1100 28.09 11.47 -22.19
C ASP A 1100 29.57 11.93 -22.20
N GLU A 1101 29.88 13.13 -22.70
CA GLU A 1101 31.28 13.61 -22.87
C GLU A 1101 31.72 14.61 -21.78
N TYR A 1102 31.85 14.17 -20.53
CA TYR A 1102 32.46 15.02 -19.48
C TYR A 1102 33.53 14.26 -18.68
N GLU A 1103 34.77 14.76 -18.70
CA GLU A 1103 35.86 14.27 -17.86
C GLU A 1103 35.67 14.73 -16.41
N HIS A 1104 35.54 13.78 -15.48
CA HIS A 1104 35.42 14.05 -14.05
C HIS A 1104 36.80 14.36 -13.45
N THR A 1105 37.07 15.61 -13.08
CA THR A 1105 38.27 15.97 -12.31
C THR A 1105 37.98 15.79 -10.81
N SER A 1106 38.64 14.81 -10.18
CA SER A 1106 38.48 14.44 -8.76
C SER A 1106 39.03 15.46 -7.75
N ASN A 1107 39.32 16.70 -8.17
CA ASN A 1107 40.15 17.62 -7.39
C ASN A 1107 39.38 18.69 -6.59
N ASN A 1108 38.07 18.82 -6.76
CA ASN A 1108 37.24 19.85 -6.09
C ASN A 1108 36.18 19.22 -5.18
N VAL A 1109 36.62 18.51 -4.13
CA VAL A 1109 35.73 17.93 -3.10
C VAL A 1109 35.71 18.83 -1.87
N VAL A 1110 34.52 19.18 -1.41
CA VAL A 1110 34.24 20.22 -0.41
C VAL A 1110 33.53 19.62 0.80
N TRP A 1111 33.84 20.08 2.02
CA TRP A 1111 33.24 19.53 3.25
C TRP A 1111 32.05 20.33 3.80
N GLY A 1112 31.84 21.59 3.40
CA GLY A 1112 30.78 22.44 3.95
C GLY A 1112 30.91 23.91 3.52
N TRP A 1113 30.09 24.79 4.08
CA TRP A 1113 30.13 26.23 3.76
C TRP A 1113 31.41 26.89 4.31
N ASP A 1114 32.00 27.83 3.55
CA ASP A 1114 33.30 28.47 3.78
C ASP A 1114 34.53 27.54 3.62
N ASP A 1115 34.38 26.37 2.97
CA ASP A 1115 35.54 25.57 2.56
C ASP A 1115 36.36 26.34 1.52
N ARG A 1116 37.70 26.31 1.64
CA ARG A 1116 38.62 27.05 0.76
C ARG A 1116 38.58 26.55 -0.68
N ASP A 1117 38.09 25.33 -0.86
CA ASP A 1117 38.00 24.64 -2.14
C ASP A 1117 36.61 24.81 -2.82
N MET A 1118 35.70 25.61 -2.23
CA MET A 1118 34.41 25.95 -2.86
C MET A 1118 34.60 26.83 -4.10
N ILE A 1119 33.94 26.48 -5.19
CA ILE A 1119 33.98 27.26 -6.42
C ILE A 1119 33.09 28.52 -6.32
N PRO A 1120 33.51 29.67 -6.88
CA PRO A 1120 32.77 30.93 -6.77
C PRO A 1120 31.33 30.87 -7.30
N GLU A 1121 31.07 30.06 -8.33
CA GLU A 1121 29.75 29.89 -8.92
C GLU A 1121 28.75 29.27 -7.94
N ASP A 1122 29.17 28.29 -7.14
CA ASP A 1122 28.31 27.64 -6.13
C ASP A 1122 27.93 28.61 -5.00
N ILE A 1123 28.82 29.56 -4.67
CA ILE A 1123 28.55 30.64 -3.70
C ILE A 1123 27.50 31.60 -4.23
N GLN A 1124 27.59 31.96 -5.52
CA GLN A 1124 26.70 32.93 -6.15
C GLN A 1124 25.28 32.39 -6.34
N ASP A 1125 25.15 31.11 -6.70
CA ASP A 1125 23.86 30.47 -6.98
C ASP A 1125 23.13 29.95 -5.72
N ALA A 1126 23.78 29.97 -4.54
CA ALA A 1126 23.19 29.57 -3.26
C ALA A 1126 22.12 30.56 -2.76
N ARG A 1127 20.97 30.05 -2.31
CA ARG A 1127 19.91 30.89 -1.71
C ARG A 1127 20.02 30.89 -0.19
N ILE A 1128 20.15 32.07 0.40
CA ILE A 1128 20.19 32.27 1.85
C ILE A 1128 18.83 32.77 2.33
N LEU A 1129 18.14 31.96 3.13
CA LEU A 1129 16.85 32.30 3.72
C LEU A 1129 17.04 32.91 5.12
N ASN A 1130 16.16 33.85 5.49
CA ASN A 1130 16.15 34.53 6.79
C ASN A 1130 17.49 35.19 7.17
N LYS A 1131 18.02 36.04 6.27
CA LYS A 1131 19.19 36.89 6.55
C LYS A 1131 18.88 37.80 7.75
N ARG A 1132 19.81 37.86 8.70
CA ARG A 1132 19.73 38.79 9.83
C ARG A 1132 20.13 40.18 9.31
N ASN A 1133 19.23 41.16 9.41
CA ASN A 1133 19.58 42.57 9.25
C ASN A 1133 20.52 43.02 10.37
#